data_AF-A0A976H988-F1
#
_entry.id   AF-A0A976H988-F1
#
_cell.length_a   1.000
_cell.length_b   1.000
_cell.length_c   1.000
_cell.angle_alpha   90.00
_cell.angle_beta   90.00
_cell.angle_gamma   90.00
#
_symmetry.space_group_name_H-M   'P 1'
#
loop_
_entity.id
_entity.type
_entity.pdbx_description
1 polymer ?
#
loop_
_entity_poly.entity_id
_entity_poly.type
_entity_poly.pdbx_seq_one_letter_code
_entity_poly.pdbx_strand_id
1 'polypeptide(L)'
;MRYLSIIFLFSFVFVSCKTTQPPVVQTVVAEPVILTIGNQKITTEELFQSFTKNQFSADTVKQTTLAEYVELYANLKLKVMAAQRQGHDTTAAFREEMESYRQQLAQPYLSDKTLIENLVAEAYQRMGEEVRASHILVPVAAEATPADTLAAYRAALALRGRMEGGESFEELAQRFSKDRATADKGGDLGFFTAFQTVYPFESVAYKMGKGQISMPVRTQSGFHLIKTTDRRPSRGKVQVAHVLVSITANATEEGKLAAKRKIEEAYGHLEQREAFEIVCRDYSDDATTKNNGGVLTQFGTGRMVPIFEEMAFGLANVGDISLPFQTNYGWHILKLLAKKPIESFEELAPVLRQKVTNDSRSELVKEHLSQKLKKGYKVEEQSLTQELAFNQMDSTLLKGTWKYKEPLAANLENKVLFSIDNKPFTVNQFFEYAKNRQEPRPAGSALAEVQKRLYKRFLDKQLTAYEEAHLAKKYPEFRALLTEVSDGVLLSQVMEANVWGPSMTDSLGQLAFYNKNKQKYQQPARATATIITTTSDSLLQRAQESMRTKPYQLRRKGNDLLFDPQTTYLTNKHREALFEVAMVLLRNESYIVEVSAYGGKNESDSVSTARLRNAVKALNSNGIPLVRIVEKDYGKFRPVAALNRNSRVSFQYFSTHKKDLEKSLNALQMGTVNIETGVFVKGANPYVDAVNWKVGNQTLKLNGKNVWVEMSKVEAARVKTFAEARGAVINDFQQQLERDWLAKLRREFAVKINEEEIKKLVK
;
A
#
# COMPACT_ATOMS: atom_id res chain seq x y z
N MET A 1 -61.71 11.21 38.44
CA MET A 1 -60.81 12.28 38.91
C MET A 1 -59.38 11.82 38.65
N ARG A 2 -58.49 12.45 37.87
CA ARG A 2 -58.49 13.65 37.03
C ARG A 2 -57.74 13.25 35.73
N TYR A 3 -58.27 13.75 34.61
CA TYR A 3 -57.81 13.87 33.21
C TYR A 3 -56.31 13.67 32.90
N LEU A 4 -55.86 13.25 31.72
CA LEU A 4 -56.21 13.70 30.34
C LEU A 4 -55.47 12.72 29.37
N SER A 5 -56.12 11.87 28.58
CA SER A 5 -56.66 12.03 27.19
C SER A 5 -55.63 12.04 26.04
N ILE A 6 -56.11 11.53 24.89
CA ILE A 6 -55.72 11.77 23.47
C ILE A 6 -54.89 10.66 22.80
N ILE A 7 -55.16 10.17 21.59
CA ILE A 7 -56.33 9.88 20.71
C ILE A 7 -55.72 9.32 19.40
N PHE A 8 -56.35 8.27 18.85
CA PHE A 8 -56.48 7.82 17.44
C PHE A 8 -55.35 8.01 16.39
N LEU A 9 -55.21 7.01 15.50
CA LEU A 9 -55.76 7.13 14.14
C LEU A 9 -55.81 5.79 13.37
N PHE A 10 -56.98 5.52 12.78
CA PHE A 10 -57.27 4.42 11.86
C PHE A 10 -57.25 4.97 10.42
N SER A 11 -56.74 4.16 9.49
CA SER A 11 -56.55 4.49 8.07
C SER A 11 -57.83 4.33 7.24
N PHE A 12 -58.09 5.26 6.33
CA PHE A 12 -59.07 5.12 5.25
C PHE A 12 -58.42 5.46 3.91
N VAL A 13 -58.59 4.55 2.94
CA VAL A 13 -58.14 4.69 1.54
C VAL A 13 -59.23 5.38 0.74
N PHE A 14 -58.89 6.44 0.01
CA PHE A 14 -59.71 6.99 -1.08
C PHE A 14 -58.99 6.82 -2.42
N VAL A 15 -59.67 6.19 -3.36
CA VAL A 15 -59.34 6.14 -4.79
C VAL A 15 -59.84 7.43 -5.43
N SER A 16 -58.97 8.17 -6.13
CA SER A 16 -59.36 9.34 -6.92
C SER A 16 -58.99 9.14 -8.40
N CYS A 17 -59.99 9.27 -9.26
CA CYS A 17 -59.87 9.32 -10.72
C CYS A 17 -58.86 10.39 -11.17
N LYS A 18 -57.95 10.01 -12.09
CA LYS A 18 -57.07 10.95 -12.79
C LYS A 18 -57.83 11.58 -13.96
N THR A 19 -58.24 12.83 -13.82
CA THR A 19 -58.51 13.72 -14.95
C THR A 19 -57.19 14.09 -15.62
N THR A 20 -57.06 13.83 -16.91
CA THR A 20 -55.91 14.24 -17.73
C THR A 20 -55.86 15.77 -17.82
N GLN A 21 -54.95 16.39 -17.05
CA GLN A 21 -54.54 17.76 -17.30
C GLN A 21 -53.84 17.84 -18.67
N PRO A 22 -54.09 18.88 -19.48
CA PRO A 22 -53.31 19.12 -20.69
C PRO A 22 -51.83 19.32 -20.32
N PRO A 23 -50.87 18.97 -21.20
CA PRO A 23 -49.46 19.04 -20.91
C PRO A 23 -49.10 20.48 -20.52
N VAL A 24 -48.63 20.66 -19.29
CA VAL A 24 -47.98 21.89 -18.86
C VAL A 24 -46.76 22.05 -19.75
N VAL A 25 -46.80 23.01 -20.67
CA VAL A 25 -45.62 23.49 -21.36
C VAL A 25 -44.74 24.11 -20.28
N GLN A 26 -43.77 23.34 -19.77
CA GLN A 26 -42.70 23.89 -18.94
C GLN A 26 -41.94 24.88 -19.83
N THR A 27 -42.22 26.18 -19.65
CA THR A 27 -41.32 27.23 -20.07
C THR A 27 -39.98 26.96 -19.40
N VAL A 28 -38.98 26.55 -20.19
CA VAL A 28 -37.60 26.40 -19.74
C VAL A 28 -37.15 27.78 -19.26
N VAL A 29 -37.20 28.02 -17.95
CA VAL A 29 -36.66 29.25 -17.36
C VAL A 29 -35.16 29.19 -17.59
N ALA A 30 -34.62 30.16 -18.33
CA ALA A 30 -33.19 30.21 -18.62
C ALA A 30 -32.40 30.26 -17.30
N GLU A 31 -31.47 29.32 -17.13
CA GLU A 31 -30.63 29.27 -15.94
C GLU A 31 -29.82 30.57 -15.79
N PRO A 32 -29.72 31.15 -14.58
CA PRO A 32 -28.97 32.38 -14.35
C PRO A 32 -27.48 32.15 -14.65
N VAL A 33 -26.89 33.07 -15.42
CA VAL A 33 -25.49 33.03 -15.85
C VAL A 33 -24.64 33.89 -14.91
N ILE A 34 -23.62 33.28 -14.30
CA ILE A 34 -22.71 33.95 -13.37
C ILE A 34 -21.42 34.44 -14.05
N LEU A 35 -21.00 33.77 -15.12
CA LEU A 35 -19.76 34.05 -15.84
C LEU A 35 -19.95 33.82 -17.34
N THR A 36 -19.44 34.74 -18.16
CA THR A 36 -19.38 34.62 -19.61
C THR A 36 -17.94 34.85 -20.09
N ILE A 37 -17.43 33.97 -20.93
CA ILE A 37 -16.09 34.08 -21.54
C ILE A 37 -16.24 33.88 -23.05
N GLY A 38 -16.05 34.95 -23.84
CA GLY A 38 -16.36 34.94 -25.26
C GLY A 38 -17.83 34.57 -25.51
N ASN A 39 -18.06 33.45 -26.19
CA ASN A 39 -19.41 32.92 -26.44
C ASN A 39 -19.86 31.88 -25.41
N GLN A 40 -18.98 31.44 -24.51
CA GLN A 40 -19.29 30.43 -23.50
C GLN A 40 -19.97 31.09 -22.29
N LYS A 41 -21.14 30.57 -21.92
CA LYS A 41 -21.88 30.98 -20.72
C LYS A 41 -21.77 29.87 -19.68
N ILE A 42 -21.40 30.24 -18.46
CA ILE A 42 -21.27 29.34 -17.32
C ILE A 42 -22.41 29.68 -16.37
N THR A 43 -23.23 28.69 -16.06
CA THR A 43 -24.41 28.90 -15.21
C THR A 43 -24.01 28.97 -13.75
N THR A 44 -24.89 29.57 -12.96
CA THR A 44 -24.70 29.73 -11.52
C THR A 44 -24.55 28.38 -10.82
N GLU A 45 -25.38 27.41 -11.23
CA GLU A 45 -25.36 26.05 -10.70
C GLU A 45 -24.05 25.33 -11.01
N GLU A 46 -23.55 25.41 -12.25
CA GLU A 46 -22.27 24.80 -12.66
C GLU A 46 -21.11 25.29 -11.78
N LEU A 47 -21.01 26.61 -11.59
CA LEU A 47 -19.94 27.20 -10.80
C LEU A 47 -20.08 26.88 -9.31
N PHE A 48 -21.31 26.89 -8.77
CA PHE A 48 -21.57 26.59 -7.37
C PHE A 48 -21.28 25.12 -7.01
N GLN A 49 -21.62 24.18 -7.89
CA GLN A 49 -21.24 22.77 -7.72
C GLN A 49 -19.71 22.59 -7.71
N SER A 50 -19.01 23.30 -8.60
CA SER A 50 -17.55 23.30 -8.62
C SER A 50 -16.94 23.91 -7.34
N PHE A 51 -17.50 25.02 -6.86
CA PHE A 51 -17.05 25.70 -5.64
C PHE A 51 -17.22 24.82 -4.39
N THR A 52 -18.40 24.25 -4.20
CA THR A 52 -18.71 23.40 -3.03
C THR A 52 -17.84 22.15 -2.98
N LYS A 53 -17.60 21.49 -4.13
CA LYS A 53 -16.68 20.34 -4.22
C LYS A 53 -15.26 20.69 -3.75
N ASN A 54 -14.77 21.88 -4.09
CA ASN A 54 -13.42 22.33 -3.76
C ASN A 54 -13.28 22.90 -2.33
N GLN A 55 -14.34 23.49 -1.77
CA GLN A 55 -14.33 24.11 -0.44
C GLN A 55 -14.14 23.12 0.72
N PHE A 56 -14.56 21.86 0.54
CA PHE A 56 -14.44 20.80 1.55
C PHE A 56 -13.22 19.89 1.37
N SER A 57 -12.27 20.28 0.51
CA SER A 57 -10.98 19.57 0.39
C SER A 57 -10.11 19.88 1.63
N ALA A 58 -9.65 18.83 2.32
CA ALA A 58 -9.07 18.88 3.66
C ALA A 58 -7.76 19.68 3.81
N ASP A 59 -7.18 20.16 2.70
CA ASP A 59 -5.83 20.71 2.63
C ASP A 59 -5.75 22.25 2.56
N THR A 60 -6.89 22.97 2.63
CA THR A 60 -6.90 24.42 2.42
C THR A 60 -6.95 25.21 3.73
N VAL A 61 -5.80 25.78 4.14
CA VAL A 61 -5.64 26.62 5.36
C VAL A 61 -6.31 28.00 5.23
N LYS A 62 -6.77 28.39 4.04
CA LYS A 62 -7.40 29.69 3.76
C LYS A 62 -8.78 29.47 3.12
N GLN A 63 -9.84 30.00 3.74
CA GLN A 63 -11.17 30.03 3.14
C GLN A 63 -11.19 31.01 1.96
N THR A 64 -11.30 30.50 0.74
CA THR A 64 -11.49 31.31 -0.48
C THR A 64 -12.93 31.77 -0.54
N THR A 65 -13.15 33.07 -0.71
CA THR A 65 -14.50 33.63 -0.89
C THR A 65 -15.08 33.24 -2.26
N LEU A 66 -16.40 33.25 -2.41
CA LEU A 66 -17.05 32.96 -3.70
C LEU A 66 -16.57 33.89 -4.82
N ALA A 67 -16.36 35.18 -4.52
CA ALA A 67 -15.87 36.15 -5.50
C ALA A 67 -14.44 35.84 -5.95
N GLU A 68 -13.54 35.49 -5.03
CA GLU A 68 -12.19 35.05 -5.37
C GLU A 68 -12.21 33.76 -6.21
N TYR A 69 -13.12 32.83 -5.89
CA TYR A 69 -13.26 31.59 -6.64
C TYR A 69 -13.75 31.83 -8.08
N VAL A 70 -14.71 32.73 -8.28
CA VAL A 70 -15.19 33.08 -9.63
C VAL A 70 -14.05 33.61 -10.50
N GLU A 71 -13.17 34.44 -9.94
CA GLU A 71 -12.00 34.94 -10.66
C GLU A 71 -10.98 33.84 -10.98
N LEU A 72 -10.72 32.94 -10.04
CA LEU A 72 -9.85 31.78 -10.27
C LEU A 72 -10.42 30.85 -11.35
N TYR A 73 -11.73 30.58 -11.31
CA TYR A 73 -12.42 29.76 -12.30
C TYR A 73 -12.40 30.43 -13.68
N ALA A 74 -12.61 31.75 -13.76
CA ALA A 74 -12.50 32.51 -15.00
C ALA A 74 -11.09 32.42 -15.60
N ASN A 75 -10.04 32.58 -14.77
CA ASN A 75 -8.66 32.43 -15.19
C ASN A 75 -8.34 31.02 -15.69
N LEU A 76 -8.85 29.98 -15.04
CA LEU A 76 -8.72 28.60 -15.48
C LEU A 76 -9.35 28.42 -16.87
N LYS A 77 -10.61 28.83 -17.03
CA LYS A 77 -11.34 28.66 -18.28
C LYS A 77 -10.72 29.44 -19.44
N LEU A 78 -10.18 30.64 -19.20
CA LEU A 78 -9.42 31.38 -20.19
C LEU A 78 -8.22 30.58 -20.73
N LYS A 79 -7.46 29.93 -19.85
CA LYS A 79 -6.30 29.11 -20.24
C LYS A 79 -6.73 27.87 -21.00
N VAL A 80 -7.80 27.20 -20.56
CA VAL A 80 -8.39 26.05 -21.27
C VAL A 80 -8.86 26.44 -22.68
N MET A 81 -9.57 27.56 -22.81
CA MET A 81 -10.01 28.06 -24.12
C MET A 81 -8.83 28.43 -25.03
N ALA A 82 -7.75 28.96 -24.48
CA ALA A 82 -6.51 29.18 -25.22
C ALA A 82 -5.92 27.87 -25.73
N ALA A 83 -5.91 26.82 -24.90
CA ALA A 83 -5.47 25.48 -25.29
C ALA A 83 -6.29 24.91 -26.45
N GLN A 84 -7.62 25.00 -26.35
CA GLN A 84 -8.55 24.54 -27.39
C GLN A 84 -8.36 25.30 -28.70
N ARG A 85 -8.18 26.63 -28.64
CA ARG A 85 -7.93 27.45 -29.82
C ARG A 85 -6.61 27.08 -30.52
N GLN A 86 -5.62 26.61 -29.76
CA GLN A 86 -4.34 26.12 -30.26
C GLN A 86 -4.42 24.66 -30.75
N GLY A 87 -5.57 23.99 -30.61
CA GLY A 87 -5.81 22.62 -31.06
C GLY A 87 -5.26 21.54 -30.14
N HIS A 88 -4.87 21.88 -28.90
CA HIS A 88 -4.34 20.91 -27.93
C HIS A 88 -5.32 19.76 -27.64
N ASP A 89 -6.62 20.05 -27.67
CA ASP A 89 -7.74 19.12 -27.48
C ASP A 89 -7.99 18.19 -28.69
N THR A 90 -7.33 18.43 -29.83
CA THR A 90 -7.50 17.62 -31.05
C THR A 90 -6.33 16.67 -31.34
N THR A 91 -5.23 16.82 -30.60
CA THR A 91 -4.03 16.01 -30.76
C THR A 91 -4.30 14.52 -30.50
N ALA A 92 -3.49 13.64 -31.11
CA ALA A 92 -3.62 12.20 -30.87
C ALA A 92 -3.30 11.85 -29.40
N ALA A 93 -2.23 12.43 -28.85
CA ALA A 93 -1.83 12.24 -27.46
C ALA A 93 -2.94 12.64 -26.47
N PHE A 94 -3.58 13.80 -26.66
CA PHE A 94 -4.70 14.21 -25.81
C PHE A 94 -5.88 13.25 -25.91
N ARG A 95 -6.24 12.81 -27.12
CA ARG A 95 -7.35 11.87 -27.32
C ARG A 95 -7.08 10.51 -26.66
N GLU A 96 -5.85 10.01 -26.75
CA GLU A 96 -5.44 8.76 -26.09
C GLU A 96 -5.45 8.90 -24.56
N GLU A 97 -4.94 10.00 -24.02
CA GLU A 97 -4.97 10.30 -22.59
C GLU A 97 -6.41 10.41 -22.07
N MET A 98 -7.27 11.15 -22.76
CA MET A 98 -8.68 11.30 -22.39
C MET A 98 -9.47 9.99 -22.50
N GLU A 99 -9.15 9.14 -23.48
CA GLU A 99 -9.79 7.83 -23.60
C GLU A 99 -9.41 6.92 -22.41
N SER A 100 -8.16 6.98 -21.94
CA SER A 100 -7.74 6.26 -20.73
C SER A 100 -8.52 6.72 -19.49
N TYR A 101 -8.63 8.03 -19.27
CA TYR A 101 -9.44 8.56 -18.17
C TYR A 101 -10.92 8.17 -18.30
N ARG A 102 -11.47 8.24 -19.52
CA ARG A 102 -12.86 7.84 -19.79
C ARG A 102 -13.13 6.40 -19.39
N GLN A 103 -12.24 5.47 -19.75
CA GLN A 103 -12.38 4.04 -19.42
C GLN A 103 -12.32 3.79 -17.91
N GLN A 104 -11.46 4.51 -17.18
CA GLN A 104 -11.35 4.39 -15.72
C GLN A 104 -12.60 4.93 -15.02
N LEU A 105 -13.05 6.12 -15.41
CA LEU A 105 -14.23 6.78 -14.85
C LEU A 105 -15.53 6.06 -15.19
N ALA A 106 -15.55 5.26 -16.27
CA ALA A 106 -16.72 4.51 -16.71
C ALA A 106 -17.00 3.26 -15.87
N GLN A 107 -15.98 2.65 -15.23
CA GLN A 107 -16.14 1.39 -14.48
C GLN A 107 -17.29 1.39 -13.45
N PRO A 108 -17.47 2.46 -12.65
CA PRO A 108 -18.63 2.61 -11.76
C PRO A 108 -20.01 2.48 -12.41
N TYR A 109 -20.13 2.84 -13.69
CA TYR A 109 -21.38 2.85 -14.45
C TYR A 109 -21.57 1.57 -15.26
N LEU A 110 -20.47 0.88 -15.57
CA LEU A 110 -20.45 -0.40 -16.28
C LEU A 110 -20.47 -1.61 -15.34
N SER A 111 -20.88 -1.42 -14.09
CA SER A 111 -21.03 -2.50 -13.12
C SER A 111 -22.28 -2.28 -12.28
N ASP A 112 -22.92 -3.37 -11.89
CA ASP A 112 -24.05 -3.28 -10.96
C ASP A 112 -23.53 -3.22 -9.53
N LYS A 113 -23.22 -2.00 -9.07
CA LYS A 113 -22.74 -1.76 -7.71
C LYS A 113 -23.69 -2.34 -6.66
N THR A 114 -25.00 -2.21 -6.85
CA THR A 114 -25.99 -2.67 -5.86
C THR A 114 -25.94 -4.18 -5.72
N LEU A 115 -25.90 -4.90 -6.84
CA LEU A 115 -25.76 -6.36 -6.83
C LEU A 115 -24.42 -6.79 -6.22
N ILE A 116 -23.32 -6.10 -6.53
CA ILE A 116 -22.00 -6.37 -5.94
C ILE A 116 -22.07 -6.20 -4.42
N GLU A 117 -22.60 -5.09 -3.91
CA GLU A 117 -22.72 -4.87 -2.46
C GLU A 117 -23.60 -5.91 -1.77
N ASN A 118 -24.70 -6.32 -2.41
CA ASN A 118 -25.56 -7.38 -1.90
C ASN A 118 -24.82 -8.73 -1.79
N LEU A 119 -24.02 -9.07 -2.80
CA LEU A 119 -23.19 -10.29 -2.80
C LEU A 119 -22.05 -10.21 -1.77
N VAL A 120 -21.50 -9.01 -1.54
CA VAL A 120 -20.49 -8.77 -0.50
C VAL A 120 -21.08 -8.94 0.90
N ALA A 121 -22.26 -8.34 1.14
CA ALA A 121 -22.98 -8.48 2.41
C ALA A 121 -23.38 -9.95 2.67
N GLU A 122 -23.91 -10.64 1.65
CA GLU A 122 -24.24 -12.06 1.75
C GLU A 122 -22.99 -12.90 2.06
N ALA A 123 -21.88 -12.65 1.36
CA ALA A 123 -20.66 -13.40 1.60
C ALA A 123 -20.10 -13.17 3.01
N TYR A 124 -20.15 -11.93 3.52
CA TYR A 124 -19.79 -11.63 4.90
C TYR A 124 -20.68 -12.36 5.90
N GLN A 125 -22.00 -12.34 5.69
CA GLN A 125 -22.95 -13.08 6.53
C GLN A 125 -22.63 -14.58 6.55
N ARG A 126 -22.36 -15.17 5.38
CA ARG A 126 -21.98 -16.58 5.25
C ARG A 126 -20.65 -16.89 5.94
N MET A 127 -19.70 -15.96 5.97
CA MET A 127 -18.44 -16.15 6.71
C MET A 127 -18.65 -16.35 8.22
N GLY A 128 -19.76 -15.86 8.77
CA GLY A 128 -20.19 -16.06 10.16
C GLY A 128 -20.53 -17.51 10.52
N GLU A 129 -20.66 -18.39 9.54
CA GLU A 129 -21.02 -19.79 9.72
C GLU A 129 -20.08 -20.70 8.90
N GLU A 130 -19.84 -21.91 9.39
CA GLU A 130 -19.14 -22.97 8.67
C GLU A 130 -20.13 -24.08 8.36
N VAL A 131 -20.17 -24.52 7.10
CA VAL A 131 -21.07 -25.58 6.63
C VAL A 131 -20.24 -26.79 6.25
N ARG A 132 -20.63 -27.98 6.72
CA ARG A 132 -20.10 -29.26 6.22
C ARG A 132 -21.08 -29.83 5.21
N ALA A 133 -20.57 -30.26 4.06
CA ALA A 133 -21.40 -30.92 3.06
C ALA A 133 -20.67 -32.07 2.38
N SER A 134 -21.46 -33.05 1.95
CA SER A 134 -21.02 -34.09 1.02
C SER A 134 -21.64 -33.86 -0.36
N HIS A 135 -20.98 -34.30 -1.42
CA HIS A 135 -21.53 -34.16 -2.76
C HIS A 135 -21.29 -35.36 -3.69
N ILE A 136 -22.15 -35.48 -4.71
CA ILE A 136 -21.96 -36.37 -5.86
C ILE A 136 -21.87 -35.53 -7.13
N LEU A 137 -20.79 -35.66 -7.89
CA LEU A 137 -20.63 -35.01 -9.19
C LEU A 137 -21.02 -35.97 -10.32
N VAL A 138 -22.04 -35.58 -11.09
CA VAL A 138 -22.36 -36.14 -12.41
C VAL A 138 -21.79 -35.19 -13.47
N PRO A 139 -20.68 -35.55 -14.14
CA PRO A 139 -19.95 -34.60 -14.97
C PRO A 139 -20.67 -34.33 -16.28
N VAL A 140 -20.69 -33.08 -16.68
CA VAL A 140 -21.12 -32.66 -18.02
C VAL A 140 -20.52 -31.28 -18.33
N ALA A 141 -19.87 -31.15 -19.48
CA ALA A 141 -19.20 -29.91 -19.89
C ALA A 141 -20.20 -28.73 -19.87
N ALA A 142 -19.73 -27.54 -19.51
CA ALA A 142 -20.54 -26.32 -19.50
C ALA A 142 -21.27 -26.06 -20.84
N GLU A 143 -20.61 -26.42 -21.95
CA GLU A 143 -21.12 -26.29 -23.32
C GLU A 143 -21.50 -27.65 -23.94
N ALA A 144 -21.92 -28.64 -23.15
CA ALA A 144 -22.42 -29.90 -23.69
C ALA A 144 -23.73 -29.68 -24.47
N THR A 145 -24.09 -30.64 -25.33
CA THR A 145 -25.36 -30.56 -26.05
C THR A 145 -26.55 -30.52 -25.08
N PRO A 146 -27.71 -29.96 -25.48
CA PRO A 146 -28.92 -30.06 -24.67
C PRO A 146 -29.30 -31.50 -24.31
N ALA A 147 -29.05 -32.45 -25.23
CA ALA A 147 -29.31 -33.87 -24.99
C ALA A 147 -28.39 -34.46 -23.90
N ASP A 148 -27.08 -34.20 -23.96
CA ASP A 148 -26.12 -34.69 -22.96
C ASP A 148 -26.35 -34.02 -21.59
N THR A 149 -26.66 -32.73 -21.61
CA THR A 149 -27.02 -31.97 -20.40
C THR A 149 -28.26 -32.55 -19.75
N LEU A 150 -29.30 -32.86 -20.52
CA LEU A 150 -30.53 -33.49 -20.03
C LEU A 150 -30.27 -34.91 -19.52
N ALA A 151 -29.43 -35.70 -20.20
CA ALA A 151 -29.06 -37.04 -19.77
C ALA A 151 -28.32 -37.00 -18.41
N ALA A 152 -27.35 -36.10 -18.25
CA ALA A 152 -26.65 -35.90 -16.98
C ALA A 152 -27.59 -35.44 -15.85
N TYR A 153 -28.52 -34.53 -16.15
CA TYR A 153 -29.54 -34.09 -15.19
C TYR A 153 -30.43 -35.25 -14.73
N ARG A 154 -30.92 -36.07 -15.67
CA ARG A 154 -31.73 -37.26 -15.37
C ARG A 154 -30.96 -38.30 -14.55
N ALA A 155 -29.67 -38.49 -14.84
CA ALA A 155 -28.80 -39.37 -14.05
C ALA A 155 -28.65 -38.87 -12.62
N ALA A 156 -28.44 -37.56 -12.42
CA ALA A 156 -28.40 -36.97 -11.09
C ALA A 156 -29.76 -37.10 -10.36
N LEU A 157 -30.89 -36.90 -11.05
CA LEU A 157 -32.21 -37.12 -10.47
C LEU A 157 -32.44 -38.57 -10.05
N ALA A 158 -32.02 -39.54 -10.86
CA ALA A 158 -32.14 -40.95 -10.53
C ALA A 158 -31.33 -41.32 -9.27
N LEU A 159 -30.11 -40.80 -9.13
CA LEU A 159 -29.30 -40.98 -7.92
C LEU A 159 -29.97 -40.37 -6.69
N ARG A 160 -30.57 -39.20 -6.82
CA ARG A 160 -31.35 -38.57 -5.74
C ARG A 160 -32.55 -39.43 -5.33
N GLY A 161 -33.31 -39.96 -6.30
CA GLY A 161 -34.46 -40.82 -6.02
C GLY A 161 -34.09 -42.10 -5.27
N ARG A 162 -32.90 -42.67 -5.54
CA ARG A 162 -32.36 -43.81 -4.79
C ARG A 162 -32.07 -43.47 -3.32
N MET A 163 -31.55 -42.27 -3.06
CA MET A 163 -31.33 -41.77 -1.68
C MET A 163 -32.65 -41.55 -0.94
N GLU A 164 -33.66 -41.03 -1.63
CA GLU A 164 -35.02 -40.89 -1.07
C GLU A 164 -35.67 -42.26 -0.79
N GLY A 165 -35.30 -43.29 -1.57
CA GLY A 165 -35.66 -44.68 -1.34
C GLY A 165 -34.87 -45.39 -0.22
N GLY A 166 -33.96 -44.69 0.46
CA GLY A 166 -33.21 -45.20 1.62
C GLY A 166 -31.79 -45.68 1.35
N GLU A 167 -31.28 -45.58 0.11
CA GLU A 167 -29.86 -45.89 -0.16
C GLU A 167 -28.93 -44.83 0.45
N SER A 168 -27.77 -45.28 0.92
CA SER A 168 -26.75 -44.43 1.55
C SER A 168 -26.16 -43.41 0.56
N PHE A 169 -26.10 -42.14 0.95
CA PHE A 169 -25.50 -41.08 0.14
C PHE A 169 -24.01 -41.37 -0.10
N GLU A 170 -23.34 -41.80 0.96
CA GLU A 170 -21.90 -42.04 1.03
C GLU A 170 -21.52 -43.21 0.10
N GLU A 171 -22.30 -44.29 0.09
CA GLU A 171 -22.09 -45.42 -0.83
C GLU A 171 -22.34 -45.04 -2.30
N LEU A 172 -23.39 -44.26 -2.55
CA LEU A 172 -23.66 -43.75 -3.90
C LEU A 172 -22.56 -42.79 -4.37
N ALA A 173 -22.01 -41.97 -3.48
CA ALA A 173 -20.90 -41.08 -3.78
C ALA A 173 -19.64 -41.86 -4.17
N GLN A 174 -19.25 -42.86 -3.37
CA GLN A 174 -18.12 -43.75 -3.66
C GLN A 174 -18.26 -44.46 -5.01
N ARG A 175 -19.47 -44.94 -5.32
CA ARG A 175 -19.71 -45.72 -6.54
C ARG A 175 -19.86 -44.87 -7.80
N PHE A 176 -20.53 -43.72 -7.70
CA PHE A 176 -21.02 -43.00 -8.88
C PHE A 176 -20.44 -41.59 -9.04
N SER A 177 -19.92 -40.96 -7.99
CA SER A 177 -19.34 -39.62 -8.11
C SER A 177 -18.12 -39.65 -9.03
N LYS A 178 -18.00 -38.64 -9.89
CA LYS A 178 -16.81 -38.43 -10.72
C LYS A 178 -15.86 -37.38 -10.14
N ASP A 179 -16.15 -36.88 -8.94
CA ASP A 179 -15.16 -36.15 -8.16
C ASP A 179 -14.24 -37.13 -7.41
N ARG A 180 -13.06 -37.38 -7.97
CA ARG A 180 -12.07 -38.30 -7.39
C ARG A 180 -11.53 -37.83 -6.04
N ALA A 181 -11.59 -36.53 -5.74
CA ALA A 181 -11.02 -36.00 -4.50
C ALA A 181 -11.84 -36.40 -3.25
N THR A 182 -13.15 -36.59 -3.43
CA THR A 182 -14.10 -36.85 -2.34
C THR A 182 -14.85 -38.17 -2.47
N ALA A 183 -14.92 -38.79 -3.65
CA ALA A 183 -15.68 -40.02 -3.88
C ALA A 183 -15.38 -41.10 -2.85
N ASP A 184 -14.11 -41.46 -2.66
CA ASP A 184 -13.69 -42.51 -1.70
C ASP A 184 -14.05 -42.19 -0.24
N LYS A 185 -14.27 -40.90 0.07
CA LYS A 185 -14.68 -40.38 1.38
C LYS A 185 -16.20 -40.16 1.48
N GLY A 186 -16.98 -40.83 0.64
CA GLY A 186 -18.45 -40.67 0.62
C GLY A 186 -18.90 -39.29 0.14
N GLY A 187 -18.05 -38.59 -0.64
CA GLY A 187 -18.31 -37.25 -1.14
C GLY A 187 -18.08 -36.13 -0.13
N ASP A 188 -17.56 -36.41 1.07
CA ASP A 188 -17.39 -35.41 2.14
C ASP A 188 -16.31 -34.38 1.80
N LEU A 189 -16.70 -33.10 1.78
CA LEU A 189 -15.81 -31.96 1.56
C LEU A 189 -15.24 -31.40 2.87
N GLY A 190 -15.71 -31.87 4.02
CA GLY A 190 -15.42 -31.24 5.31
C GLY A 190 -16.15 -29.90 5.47
N PHE A 191 -15.79 -29.16 6.53
CA PHE A 191 -16.34 -27.83 6.77
C PHE A 191 -15.72 -26.81 5.83
N PHE A 192 -16.54 -25.89 5.33
CA PHE A 192 -16.09 -24.79 4.51
C PHE A 192 -16.85 -23.50 4.83
N THR A 193 -16.23 -22.37 4.46
CA THR A 193 -16.79 -21.02 4.54
C THR A 193 -16.96 -20.41 3.14
N ALA A 194 -17.45 -19.16 3.06
CA ALA A 194 -17.65 -18.46 1.80
C ALA A 194 -16.38 -18.43 0.93
N PHE A 195 -16.56 -18.50 -0.40
CA PHE A 195 -15.51 -18.51 -1.44
C PHE A 195 -14.62 -19.77 -1.51
N GLN A 196 -14.95 -20.84 -0.76
CA GLN A 196 -14.21 -22.10 -0.85
C GLN A 196 -14.83 -23.10 -1.84
N THR A 197 -16.05 -22.84 -2.30
CA THR A 197 -16.73 -23.59 -3.37
C THR A 197 -17.29 -22.62 -4.41
N VAL A 198 -17.73 -23.14 -5.56
CA VAL A 198 -18.39 -22.31 -6.58
C VAL A 198 -19.75 -21.82 -6.08
N TYR A 199 -20.12 -20.59 -6.43
CA TYR A 199 -21.27 -19.90 -5.85
C TYR A 199 -22.62 -20.64 -5.96
N PRO A 200 -22.96 -21.33 -7.07
CA PRO A 200 -24.18 -22.13 -7.12
C PRO A 200 -24.21 -23.29 -6.11
N PHE A 201 -23.06 -23.93 -5.88
CA PHE A 201 -22.91 -24.98 -4.88
C PHE A 201 -23.03 -24.39 -3.47
N GLU A 202 -22.24 -23.34 -3.20
CA GLU A 202 -22.22 -22.65 -1.92
C GLU A 202 -23.63 -22.19 -1.52
N SER A 203 -24.35 -21.55 -2.44
CA SER A 203 -25.69 -21.01 -2.18
C SER A 203 -26.70 -22.08 -1.82
N VAL A 204 -26.59 -23.27 -2.38
CA VAL A 204 -27.48 -24.38 -2.05
C VAL A 204 -27.11 -24.96 -0.69
N ALA A 205 -25.82 -25.22 -0.44
CA ALA A 205 -25.35 -25.72 0.85
C ALA A 205 -25.73 -24.80 2.02
N TYR A 206 -25.58 -23.48 1.85
CA TYR A 206 -25.91 -22.46 2.84
C TYR A 206 -27.42 -22.23 3.02
N LYS A 207 -28.27 -22.61 2.07
CA LYS A 207 -29.74 -22.53 2.22
C LYS A 207 -30.35 -23.78 2.84
N MET A 208 -29.69 -24.92 2.72
CA MET A 208 -30.23 -26.20 3.17
C MET A 208 -29.97 -26.47 4.65
N GLY A 209 -30.95 -27.12 5.28
CA GLY A 209 -30.85 -27.64 6.64
C GLY A 209 -29.99 -28.90 6.73
N LYS A 210 -29.55 -29.23 7.95
CA LYS A 210 -28.77 -30.44 8.24
C LYS A 210 -29.53 -31.70 7.81
N GLY A 211 -28.84 -32.60 7.11
CA GLY A 211 -29.34 -33.87 6.59
C GLY A 211 -30.08 -33.78 5.24
N GLN A 212 -30.42 -32.57 4.76
CA GLN A 212 -31.17 -32.43 3.52
C GLN A 212 -30.31 -32.71 2.28
N ILE A 213 -30.94 -33.21 1.21
CA ILE A 213 -30.31 -33.48 -0.10
C ILE A 213 -30.91 -32.54 -1.16
N SER A 214 -30.04 -31.91 -1.96
CA SER A 214 -30.43 -30.90 -2.93
C SER A 214 -31.10 -31.51 -4.17
N MET A 215 -31.79 -30.68 -4.94
CA MET A 215 -31.98 -30.95 -6.36
C MET A 215 -30.62 -30.87 -7.10
N PRO A 216 -30.47 -31.47 -8.30
CA PRO A 216 -29.22 -31.36 -9.06
C PRO A 216 -28.85 -29.89 -9.35
N VAL A 217 -27.67 -29.48 -8.87
CA VAL A 217 -27.16 -28.12 -8.98
C VAL A 217 -26.17 -28.04 -10.15
N ARG A 218 -26.46 -27.21 -11.14
CA ARG A 218 -25.60 -27.02 -12.30
C ARG A 218 -24.41 -26.10 -11.98
N THR A 219 -23.20 -26.55 -12.28
CA THR A 219 -21.94 -25.77 -12.24
C THR A 219 -21.19 -25.95 -13.55
N GLN A 220 -19.98 -25.40 -13.71
CA GLN A 220 -19.16 -25.65 -14.90
C GLN A 220 -18.69 -27.10 -15.04
N SER A 221 -18.59 -27.84 -13.93
CA SER A 221 -18.10 -29.23 -13.91
C SER A 221 -19.19 -30.27 -14.19
N GLY A 222 -20.46 -29.92 -13.99
CA GLY A 222 -21.58 -30.82 -14.20
C GLY A 222 -22.76 -30.52 -13.30
N PHE A 223 -23.48 -31.56 -12.91
CA PHE A 223 -24.52 -31.52 -11.89
C PHE A 223 -23.99 -32.06 -10.56
N HIS A 224 -24.27 -31.33 -9.48
CA HIS A 224 -23.95 -31.74 -8.12
C HIS A 224 -25.23 -32.08 -7.36
N LEU A 225 -25.27 -33.24 -6.71
CA LEU A 225 -26.16 -33.48 -5.58
C LEU A 225 -25.40 -33.12 -4.31
N ILE A 226 -26.02 -32.32 -3.44
CA ILE A 226 -25.38 -31.78 -2.24
C ILE A 226 -26.17 -32.23 -1.03
N LYS A 227 -25.50 -32.81 -0.04
CA LYS A 227 -26.04 -33.15 1.27
C LYS A 227 -25.38 -32.27 2.32
N THR A 228 -26.12 -31.36 2.94
CA THR A 228 -25.58 -30.55 4.05
C THR A 228 -25.53 -31.43 5.29
N THR A 229 -24.34 -31.84 5.71
CA THR A 229 -24.15 -32.84 6.78
C THR A 229 -24.05 -32.21 8.16
N ASP A 230 -23.52 -31.00 8.26
CA ASP A 230 -23.45 -30.28 9.54
C ASP A 230 -23.26 -28.77 9.37
N ARG A 231 -23.43 -28.02 10.46
CA ARG A 231 -23.29 -26.56 10.52
C ARG A 231 -22.78 -26.12 11.89
N ARG A 232 -21.95 -25.07 11.93
CA ARG A 232 -21.50 -24.46 13.19
C ARG A 232 -21.15 -22.98 13.03
N PRO A 233 -21.14 -22.18 14.11
CA PRO A 233 -20.61 -20.82 14.07
C PRO A 233 -19.15 -20.81 13.60
N SER A 234 -18.77 -19.74 12.90
CA SER A 234 -17.39 -19.56 12.45
C SER A 234 -16.42 -19.50 13.61
N ARG A 235 -15.33 -20.26 13.49
CA ARG A 235 -14.27 -20.31 14.51
C ARG A 235 -13.19 -19.25 14.27
N GLY A 236 -13.35 -18.42 13.23
CA GLY A 236 -12.39 -17.37 12.86
C GLY A 236 -11.08 -17.96 12.33
N LYS A 237 -9.96 -17.36 12.74
CA LYS A 237 -8.60 -17.81 12.41
C LYS A 237 -7.87 -18.23 13.69
N VAL A 238 -7.00 -19.21 13.56
CA VAL A 238 -6.10 -19.66 14.61
C VAL A 238 -4.65 -19.56 14.14
N GLN A 239 -3.74 -19.23 15.07
CA GLN A 239 -2.31 -19.34 14.88
C GLN A 239 -1.75 -20.29 15.94
N VAL A 240 -0.99 -21.28 15.48
CA VAL A 240 -0.37 -22.29 16.35
C VAL A 240 1.11 -22.43 16.02
N ALA A 241 1.89 -22.88 16.99
CA ALA A 241 3.17 -23.52 16.75
C ALA A 241 3.00 -25.04 16.76
N HIS A 242 3.82 -25.78 16.02
CA HIS A 242 3.79 -27.24 16.03
C HIS A 242 5.16 -27.87 16.27
N VAL A 243 5.14 -29.10 16.79
CA VAL A 243 6.26 -30.06 16.67
C VAL A 243 5.75 -31.17 15.76
N LEU A 244 6.42 -31.41 14.64
CA LEU A 244 6.09 -32.51 13.71
C LEU A 244 7.14 -33.61 13.83
N VAL A 245 6.74 -34.85 14.10
CA VAL A 245 7.58 -36.03 13.87
C VAL A 245 7.03 -36.77 12.66
N SER A 246 7.76 -36.70 11.56
CA SER A 246 7.29 -37.13 10.25
C SER A 246 7.17 -38.65 10.12
N ILE A 247 6.16 -39.11 9.38
CA ILE A 247 6.01 -40.52 8.98
C ILE A 247 5.88 -40.55 7.46
N THR A 248 6.72 -41.34 6.79
CA THR A 248 6.59 -41.55 5.34
C THR A 248 5.52 -42.61 5.03
N ALA A 249 4.91 -42.52 3.85
CA ALA A 249 3.88 -43.48 3.43
C ALA A 249 4.35 -44.95 3.43
N ASN A 250 5.67 -45.18 3.30
CA ASN A 250 6.30 -46.50 3.28
C ASN A 250 7.01 -46.86 4.61
N ALA A 251 6.74 -46.12 5.69
CA ALA A 251 7.37 -46.41 6.97
C ALA A 251 7.00 -47.81 7.47
N THR A 252 8.01 -48.57 7.93
CA THR A 252 7.78 -49.87 8.59
C THR A 252 7.05 -49.68 9.91
N GLU A 253 6.47 -50.75 10.46
CA GLU A 253 5.82 -50.68 11.77
C GLU A 253 6.79 -50.22 12.88
N GLU A 254 8.07 -50.63 12.78
CA GLU A 254 9.13 -50.12 13.67
C GLU A 254 9.35 -48.62 13.50
N GLY A 255 9.33 -48.11 12.26
CA GLY A 255 9.45 -46.69 11.96
C GLY A 255 8.29 -45.87 12.51
N LYS A 256 7.06 -46.38 12.38
CA LYS A 256 5.86 -45.74 12.96
C LYS A 256 5.92 -45.72 14.49
N LEU A 257 6.37 -46.82 15.12
CA LEU A 257 6.54 -46.89 16.57
C LEU A 257 7.67 -45.97 17.05
N ALA A 258 8.77 -45.85 16.30
CA ALA A 258 9.85 -44.92 16.61
C ALA A 258 9.37 -43.46 16.54
N ALA A 259 8.60 -43.09 15.52
CA ALA A 259 8.00 -41.76 15.41
C ALA A 259 7.05 -41.45 16.59
N LYS A 260 6.23 -42.43 16.99
CA LYS A 260 5.36 -42.30 18.17
C LYS A 260 6.17 -42.09 19.46
N ARG A 261 7.20 -42.91 19.70
CA ARG A 261 8.07 -42.74 20.89
C ARG A 261 8.75 -41.38 20.91
N LYS A 262 9.23 -40.90 19.76
CA LYS A 262 9.90 -39.60 19.64
C LYS A 262 8.95 -38.43 19.96
N ILE A 263 7.69 -38.48 19.51
CA ILE A 263 6.74 -37.42 19.85
C ILE A 263 6.29 -37.51 21.33
N GLU A 264 6.19 -38.70 21.89
CA GLU A 264 5.87 -38.90 23.31
C GLU A 264 7.00 -38.39 24.22
N GLU A 265 8.25 -38.61 23.83
CA GLU A 265 9.43 -38.03 24.48
C GLU A 265 9.39 -36.50 24.42
N ALA A 266 9.17 -35.93 23.23
CA ALA A 266 9.01 -34.48 23.06
C ALA A 266 7.89 -33.92 23.95
N TYR A 267 6.77 -34.63 24.08
CA TYR A 267 5.66 -34.23 24.95
C TYR A 267 6.05 -34.28 26.43
N GLY A 268 6.78 -35.32 26.87
CA GLY A 268 7.29 -35.41 28.25
C GLY A 268 8.19 -34.25 28.65
N HIS A 269 8.99 -33.72 27.72
CA HIS A 269 9.76 -32.48 27.93
C HIS A 269 8.85 -31.26 28.15
N LEU A 270 7.75 -31.15 27.39
CA LEU A 270 6.78 -30.07 27.55
C LEU A 270 6.02 -30.17 28.89
N GLU A 271 5.71 -31.39 29.36
CA GLU A 271 5.12 -31.60 30.69
C GLU A 271 6.04 -31.15 31.83
N GLN A 272 7.36 -31.25 31.61
CA GLN A 272 8.39 -30.73 32.52
C GLN A 272 8.61 -29.21 32.39
N ARG A 273 7.75 -28.51 31.64
CA ARG A 273 7.78 -27.06 31.39
C ARG A 273 9.01 -26.58 30.62
N GLU A 274 9.63 -27.45 29.81
CA GLU A 274 10.63 -27.01 28.86
C GLU A 274 10.01 -26.07 27.82
N ALA A 275 10.79 -25.09 27.34
CA ALA A 275 10.29 -24.11 26.39
C ALA A 275 9.93 -24.79 25.05
N PHE A 276 8.71 -24.54 24.56
CA PHE A 276 8.19 -25.18 23.34
C PHE A 276 9.12 -24.98 22.13
N GLU A 277 9.76 -23.82 22.04
CA GLU A 277 10.64 -23.45 20.94
C GLU A 277 11.94 -24.28 20.96
N ILE A 278 12.39 -24.71 22.15
CA ILE A 278 13.54 -25.61 22.33
C ILE A 278 13.15 -27.04 21.95
N VAL A 279 12.04 -27.55 22.50
CA VAL A 279 11.52 -28.88 22.15
C VAL A 279 11.25 -28.96 20.64
N CYS A 280 10.67 -27.92 20.04
CA CYS A 280 10.45 -27.87 18.60
C CYS A 280 11.76 -27.93 17.80
N ARG A 281 12.79 -27.17 18.20
CA ARG A 281 14.09 -27.19 17.52
C ARG A 281 14.71 -28.59 17.52
N ASP A 282 14.60 -29.28 18.65
CA ASP A 282 15.32 -30.53 18.91
C ASP A 282 14.55 -31.76 18.39
N TYR A 283 13.21 -31.72 18.42
CA TYR A 283 12.37 -32.88 18.05
C TYR A 283 11.62 -32.75 16.72
N SER A 284 11.37 -31.53 16.23
CA SER A 284 10.58 -31.34 15.00
C SER A 284 11.38 -31.66 13.74
N ASP A 285 10.76 -32.44 12.85
CA ASP A 285 11.23 -32.76 11.51
C ASP A 285 10.77 -31.72 10.46
N ASP A 286 9.92 -30.75 10.82
CA ASP A 286 9.57 -29.64 9.93
C ASP A 286 10.73 -28.63 9.85
N ALA A 287 11.58 -28.80 8.83
CA ALA A 287 12.72 -27.93 8.58
C ALA A 287 12.34 -26.46 8.36
N THR A 288 11.11 -26.16 7.93
CA THR A 288 10.69 -24.78 7.62
C THR A 288 10.34 -23.98 8.86
N THR A 289 9.83 -24.64 9.91
CA THR A 289 9.33 -23.97 11.11
C THR A 289 10.15 -24.28 12.36
N LYS A 290 10.90 -25.40 12.41
CA LYS A 290 11.57 -25.85 13.63
C LYS A 290 12.56 -24.85 14.23
N ASN A 291 13.27 -24.09 13.39
CA ASN A 291 14.23 -23.06 13.83
C ASN A 291 13.54 -21.72 14.18
N ASN A 292 12.23 -21.62 13.95
CA ASN A 292 11.39 -20.49 14.28
C ASN A 292 10.29 -20.90 15.28
N GLY A 293 10.64 -21.79 16.22
CA GLY A 293 9.74 -22.24 17.29
C GLY A 293 8.50 -22.99 16.83
N GLY A 294 8.48 -23.50 15.59
CA GLY A 294 7.35 -24.26 15.04
C GLY A 294 6.18 -23.40 14.56
N VAL A 295 6.33 -22.07 14.52
CA VAL A 295 5.21 -21.15 14.26
C VAL A 295 4.67 -21.28 12.83
N LEU A 296 3.38 -21.56 12.70
CA LEU A 296 2.66 -21.59 11.42
C LEU A 296 1.98 -20.25 11.10
N THR A 297 1.77 -20.00 9.81
CA THR A 297 0.90 -18.91 9.34
C THR A 297 -0.52 -19.13 9.83
N GLN A 298 -1.21 -18.08 10.27
CA GLN A 298 -2.61 -18.15 10.68
C GLN A 298 -3.48 -18.80 9.60
N PHE A 299 -4.43 -19.64 10.02
CA PHE A 299 -5.34 -20.32 9.11
C PHE A 299 -6.76 -20.38 9.67
N GLY A 300 -7.73 -20.47 8.76
CA GLY A 300 -9.14 -20.72 9.07
C GLY A 300 -9.55 -22.12 8.61
N THR A 301 -10.83 -22.43 8.77
CA THR A 301 -11.43 -23.71 8.37
C THR A 301 -11.19 -24.06 6.89
N GLY A 302 -10.94 -25.34 6.62
CA GLY A 302 -10.71 -25.89 5.28
C GLY A 302 -9.31 -25.58 4.70
N ARG A 303 -8.34 -25.18 5.54
CA ARG A 303 -6.97 -24.86 5.14
C ARG A 303 -5.94 -25.89 5.61
N MET A 304 -6.25 -26.67 6.64
CA MET A 304 -5.44 -27.78 7.13
C MET A 304 -6.24 -29.10 7.08
N VAL A 305 -5.56 -30.22 7.31
CA VAL A 305 -6.24 -31.53 7.37
C VAL A 305 -7.22 -31.57 8.56
N PRO A 306 -8.37 -32.26 8.45
CA PRO A 306 -9.46 -32.11 9.41
C PRO A 306 -9.07 -32.32 10.88
N ILE A 307 -8.32 -33.39 11.17
CA ILE A 307 -7.90 -33.68 12.56
C ILE A 307 -6.97 -32.60 13.10
N PHE A 308 -6.11 -32.01 12.27
CA PHE A 308 -5.22 -30.92 12.68
C PHE A 308 -6.01 -29.66 13.00
N GLU A 309 -7.02 -29.32 12.19
CA GLU A 309 -7.91 -28.20 12.47
C GLU A 309 -8.67 -28.40 13.79
N GLU A 310 -9.27 -29.57 14.01
CA GLU A 310 -10.02 -29.83 15.23
C GLU A 310 -9.12 -29.74 16.47
N MET A 311 -7.89 -30.24 16.41
CA MET A 311 -6.93 -30.09 17.51
C MET A 311 -6.53 -28.61 17.71
N ALA A 312 -6.26 -27.86 16.65
CA ALA A 312 -5.86 -26.44 16.75
C ALA A 312 -6.99 -25.55 17.30
N PHE A 313 -8.21 -25.71 16.80
CA PHE A 313 -9.36 -24.94 17.26
C PHE A 313 -9.88 -25.39 18.63
N GLY A 314 -9.61 -26.64 19.03
CA GLY A 314 -9.98 -27.19 20.33
C GLY A 314 -9.18 -26.64 21.52
N LEU A 315 -7.98 -26.09 21.29
CA LEU A 315 -7.18 -25.44 22.35
C LEU A 315 -7.88 -24.16 22.85
N ALA A 316 -8.08 -23.99 24.15
CA ALA A 316 -8.94 -22.92 24.67
C ALA A 316 -8.19 -21.60 24.83
N ASN A 317 -7.02 -21.64 25.48
CA ASN A 317 -6.26 -20.47 25.91
C ASN A 317 -4.92 -20.39 25.19
N VAL A 318 -4.46 -19.16 24.93
CA VAL A 318 -3.12 -18.93 24.36
C VAL A 318 -2.07 -19.54 25.29
N GLY A 319 -1.20 -20.36 24.73
CA GLY A 319 -0.21 -21.16 25.45
C GLY A 319 -0.61 -22.61 25.68
N ASP A 320 -1.89 -22.98 25.52
CA ASP A 320 -2.34 -24.37 25.65
C ASP A 320 -1.60 -25.28 24.66
N ILE A 321 -1.24 -26.48 25.12
CA ILE A 321 -0.54 -27.50 24.34
C ILE A 321 -1.46 -28.70 24.12
N SER A 322 -1.52 -29.23 22.91
CA SER A 322 -2.30 -30.43 22.61
C SER A 322 -1.58 -31.70 23.09
N LEU A 323 -2.35 -32.77 23.34
CA LEU A 323 -1.78 -34.12 23.35
C LEU A 323 -1.15 -34.45 21.99
N PRO A 324 -0.18 -35.39 21.90
CA PRO A 324 0.29 -35.91 20.64
C PRO A 324 -0.85 -36.52 19.83
N PHE A 325 -0.99 -36.14 18.56
CA PHE A 325 -1.98 -36.71 17.64
C PHE A 325 -1.38 -36.95 16.26
N GLN A 326 -1.99 -37.87 15.51
CA GLN A 326 -1.45 -38.29 14.22
C GLN A 326 -2.25 -37.71 13.05
N THR A 327 -1.53 -37.27 12.02
CA THR A 327 -2.06 -36.97 10.68
C THR A 327 -1.42 -37.89 9.64
N ASN A 328 -1.79 -37.73 8.37
CA ASN A 328 -1.12 -38.40 7.25
C ASN A 328 0.33 -37.94 7.02
N TYR A 329 0.81 -36.89 7.73
CA TYR A 329 2.19 -36.40 7.65
C TYR A 329 3.08 -36.90 8.80
N GLY A 330 2.48 -37.47 9.86
CA GLY A 330 3.20 -37.89 11.05
C GLY A 330 2.47 -37.50 12.34
N TRP A 331 3.22 -37.47 13.44
CA TRP A 331 2.72 -37.06 14.74
C TRP A 331 2.95 -35.58 14.98
N HIS A 332 2.01 -34.95 15.68
CA HIS A 332 2.02 -33.53 15.96
C HIS A 332 1.73 -33.24 17.42
N ILE A 333 2.36 -32.19 17.93
CA ILE A 333 1.95 -31.46 19.13
C ILE A 333 1.73 -30.01 18.72
N LEU A 334 0.64 -29.38 19.14
CA LEU A 334 0.35 -27.97 18.87
C LEU A 334 0.44 -27.14 20.13
N LYS A 335 0.88 -25.88 19.99
CA LYS A 335 0.77 -24.84 21.00
C LYS A 335 -0.05 -23.69 20.43
N LEU A 336 -1.10 -23.27 21.14
CA LEU A 336 -1.93 -22.14 20.70
C LEU A 336 -1.18 -20.82 20.89
N LEU A 337 -1.09 -20.02 19.83
CA LEU A 337 -0.44 -18.70 19.86
C LEU A 337 -1.46 -17.56 19.80
N ALA A 338 -2.50 -17.71 18.98
CA ALA A 338 -3.56 -16.73 18.87
C ALA A 338 -4.86 -17.34 18.33
N LYS A 339 -6.00 -16.77 18.75
CA LYS A 339 -7.30 -16.92 18.10
C LYS A 339 -7.80 -15.54 17.71
N LYS A 340 -8.27 -15.40 16.47
CA LYS A 340 -8.81 -14.15 15.95
C LYS A 340 -10.23 -14.39 15.41
N PRO A 341 -11.25 -13.66 15.88
CA PRO A 341 -12.58 -13.74 15.28
C PRO A 341 -12.56 -13.20 13.83
N ILE A 342 -13.67 -13.35 13.13
CA ILE A 342 -13.84 -12.70 11.82
C ILE A 342 -13.71 -11.18 12.02
N GLU A 343 -12.95 -10.55 11.14
CA GLU A 343 -12.86 -9.10 11.08
C GLU A 343 -14.23 -8.43 10.81
N SER A 344 -14.34 -7.13 11.08
CA SER A 344 -15.59 -6.39 10.86
C SER A 344 -15.96 -6.32 9.37
N PHE A 345 -17.23 -6.03 9.08
CA PHE A 345 -17.67 -5.84 7.69
C PHE A 345 -16.89 -4.72 7.00
N GLU A 346 -16.61 -3.62 7.70
CA GLU A 346 -15.83 -2.49 7.18
C GLU A 346 -14.42 -2.90 6.75
N GLU A 347 -13.74 -3.71 7.55
CA GLU A 347 -12.40 -4.22 7.24
C GLU A 347 -12.41 -5.24 6.10
N LEU A 348 -13.42 -6.11 6.01
CA LEU A 348 -13.48 -7.16 4.99
C LEU A 348 -14.10 -6.72 3.68
N ALA A 349 -15.03 -5.77 3.67
CA ALA A 349 -15.80 -5.38 2.48
C ALA A 349 -14.93 -5.08 1.25
N PRO A 350 -13.77 -4.38 1.33
CA PRO A 350 -12.88 -4.18 0.19
C PRO A 350 -12.37 -5.49 -0.42
N VAL A 351 -11.91 -6.42 0.42
CA VAL A 351 -11.38 -7.73 -0.01
C VAL A 351 -12.50 -8.62 -0.54
N LEU A 352 -13.67 -8.59 0.09
CA LEU A 352 -14.84 -9.35 -0.36
C LEU A 352 -15.33 -8.85 -1.71
N ARG A 353 -15.35 -7.54 -1.94
CA ARG A 353 -15.72 -6.95 -3.23
C ARG A 353 -14.81 -7.46 -4.34
N GLN A 354 -13.50 -7.47 -4.11
CA GLN A 354 -12.54 -8.03 -5.06
C GLN A 354 -12.80 -9.52 -5.33
N LYS A 355 -13.11 -10.32 -4.30
CA LYS A 355 -13.45 -11.73 -4.48
C LYS A 355 -14.73 -11.93 -5.29
N VAL A 356 -15.79 -11.18 -4.99
CA VAL A 356 -17.08 -11.22 -5.70
C VAL A 356 -16.91 -10.86 -7.18
N THR A 357 -16.05 -9.89 -7.51
CA THR A 357 -15.82 -9.49 -8.91
C THR A 357 -14.91 -10.46 -9.67
N ASN A 358 -14.23 -11.37 -8.98
CA ASN A 358 -13.21 -12.24 -9.58
C ASN A 358 -13.56 -13.73 -9.54
N ASP A 359 -14.52 -14.15 -8.72
CA ASP A 359 -14.94 -15.55 -8.63
C ASP A 359 -16.16 -15.87 -9.53
N SER A 360 -16.79 -17.02 -9.32
CA SER A 360 -17.98 -17.45 -10.06
C SER A 360 -19.20 -16.51 -9.94
N ARG A 361 -19.26 -15.61 -8.94
CA ARG A 361 -20.32 -14.60 -8.79
C ARG A 361 -20.20 -13.49 -9.83
N SER A 362 -18.99 -13.25 -10.34
CA SER A 362 -18.75 -12.25 -11.39
C SER A 362 -19.58 -12.51 -12.65
N GLU A 363 -19.88 -13.78 -12.96
CA GLU A 363 -20.73 -14.14 -14.09
C GLU A 363 -22.19 -13.68 -13.90
N LEU A 364 -22.70 -13.67 -12.67
CA LEU A 364 -24.01 -13.13 -12.36
C LEU A 364 -24.05 -11.61 -12.50
N VAL A 365 -22.98 -10.93 -12.08
CA VAL A 365 -22.85 -9.47 -12.23
C VAL A 365 -22.84 -9.08 -13.71
N LYS A 366 -22.06 -9.79 -14.54
CA LYS A 366 -22.01 -9.59 -16.00
C LYS A 366 -23.36 -9.88 -16.66
N GLU A 367 -24.01 -10.98 -16.27
CA GLU A 367 -25.32 -11.36 -16.81
C GLU A 367 -26.37 -10.30 -16.48
N HIS A 368 -26.43 -9.86 -15.23
CA HIS A 368 -27.38 -8.84 -14.79
C HIS A 368 -27.20 -7.52 -15.55
N LEU A 369 -25.94 -7.09 -15.72
CA LEU A 369 -25.61 -5.92 -16.52
C LEU A 369 -26.07 -6.11 -17.98
N SER A 370 -25.71 -7.22 -18.62
CA SER A 370 -26.12 -7.51 -20.01
C SER A 370 -27.64 -7.44 -20.16
N GLN A 371 -28.39 -8.08 -19.25
CA GLN A 371 -29.86 -8.04 -19.27
C GLN A 371 -30.41 -6.63 -19.09
N LYS A 372 -29.82 -5.84 -18.19
CA LYS A 372 -30.19 -4.42 -17.99
C LYS A 372 -29.94 -3.61 -19.27
N LEU A 373 -28.80 -3.78 -19.92
CA LEU A 373 -28.46 -3.08 -21.16
C LEU A 373 -29.35 -3.51 -22.33
N LYS A 374 -29.62 -4.81 -22.49
CA LYS A 374 -30.55 -5.34 -23.51
C LYS A 374 -31.98 -4.82 -23.34
N LYS A 375 -32.42 -4.55 -22.12
CA LYS A 375 -33.71 -3.91 -21.85
C LYS A 375 -33.69 -2.40 -22.09
N GLY A 376 -32.54 -1.76 -21.90
CA GLY A 376 -32.36 -0.32 -22.06
C GLY A 376 -32.15 0.15 -23.50
N TYR A 377 -31.67 -0.73 -24.37
CA TYR A 377 -31.37 -0.45 -25.78
C TYR A 377 -32.17 -1.33 -26.73
N LYS A 378 -32.43 -0.84 -27.94
CA LYS A 378 -33.05 -1.63 -28.99
C LYS A 378 -32.00 -2.52 -29.65
N VAL A 379 -32.04 -3.81 -29.32
CA VAL A 379 -31.15 -4.84 -29.89
C VAL A 379 -31.90 -5.67 -30.93
N GLU A 380 -31.41 -5.69 -32.17
CA GLU A 380 -31.99 -6.50 -33.26
C GLU A 380 -30.97 -7.53 -33.76
N GLU A 381 -31.21 -8.81 -33.49
CA GLU A 381 -30.33 -9.91 -33.89
C GLU A 381 -30.79 -10.53 -35.22
N GLN A 382 -29.86 -10.77 -36.15
CA GLN A 382 -30.14 -11.31 -37.49
C GLN A 382 -29.92 -12.83 -37.53
N SER A 383 -30.94 -13.61 -37.18
CA SER A 383 -30.84 -15.07 -37.00
C SER A 383 -30.26 -15.82 -38.21
N LEU A 384 -30.69 -15.47 -39.44
CA LEU A 384 -30.14 -16.09 -40.66
C LEU A 384 -28.66 -15.78 -40.87
N THR A 385 -28.24 -14.55 -40.55
CA THR A 385 -26.82 -14.17 -40.69
C THR A 385 -25.97 -14.86 -39.63
N GLN A 386 -26.51 -15.03 -38.43
CA GLN A 386 -25.87 -15.79 -37.36
C GLN A 386 -25.66 -17.27 -37.75
N GLU A 387 -26.68 -17.91 -38.32
CA GLU A 387 -26.58 -19.29 -38.80
C GLU A 387 -25.51 -19.43 -39.89
N LEU A 388 -25.52 -18.54 -40.89
CA LEU A 388 -24.51 -18.52 -41.94
C LEU A 388 -23.09 -18.31 -41.40
N ALA A 389 -22.94 -17.45 -40.38
CA ALA A 389 -21.66 -17.22 -39.72
C ALA A 389 -21.19 -18.47 -38.94
N PHE A 390 -22.07 -19.12 -38.18
CA PHE A 390 -21.75 -20.32 -37.42
C PHE A 390 -21.36 -21.50 -38.33
N ASN A 391 -21.96 -21.61 -39.52
CA ASN A 391 -21.59 -22.64 -40.51
C ASN A 391 -20.15 -22.52 -41.04
N GLN A 392 -19.50 -21.37 -40.89
CA GLN A 392 -18.07 -21.20 -41.23
C GLN A 392 -17.13 -21.61 -40.08
N MET A 393 -17.67 -21.88 -38.89
CA MET A 393 -16.89 -22.23 -37.71
C MET A 393 -16.87 -23.75 -37.53
N ASP A 394 -15.69 -24.37 -37.59
CA ASP A 394 -15.54 -25.83 -37.53
C ASP A 394 -15.01 -26.35 -36.18
N SER A 395 -14.78 -27.66 -36.09
CA SER A 395 -14.33 -28.32 -34.86
C SER A 395 -12.97 -27.85 -34.33
N THR A 396 -12.15 -27.17 -35.14
CA THR A 396 -10.89 -26.56 -34.67
C THR A 396 -11.13 -25.45 -33.64
N LEU A 397 -12.35 -24.91 -33.57
CA LEU A 397 -12.77 -23.95 -32.54
C LEU A 397 -12.74 -24.58 -31.15
N LEU A 398 -13.09 -25.87 -31.04
CA LEU A 398 -13.01 -26.61 -29.79
C LEU A 398 -11.56 -26.84 -29.35
N LYS A 399 -10.61 -26.80 -30.28
CA LYS A 399 -9.16 -26.90 -30.01
C LYS A 399 -8.52 -25.54 -29.75
N GLY A 400 -9.26 -24.44 -29.92
CA GLY A 400 -8.73 -23.08 -29.79
C GLY A 400 -7.80 -22.68 -30.93
N THR A 401 -7.87 -23.33 -32.09
CA THR A 401 -6.98 -23.08 -33.24
C THR A 401 -7.74 -22.67 -34.50
N TRP A 402 -9.02 -22.33 -34.38
CA TRP A 402 -9.87 -21.94 -35.49
C TRP A 402 -9.42 -20.65 -36.16
N LYS A 403 -9.52 -20.64 -37.48
CA LYS A 403 -9.32 -19.46 -38.32
C LYS A 403 -10.36 -19.50 -39.44
N TYR A 404 -10.89 -18.35 -39.81
CA TYR A 404 -11.68 -18.23 -41.02
C TYR A 404 -10.76 -18.12 -42.24
N LYS A 405 -11.26 -18.49 -43.42
CA LYS A 405 -10.53 -18.36 -44.69
C LYS A 405 -10.41 -16.88 -45.06
N GLU A 406 -9.20 -16.41 -45.32
CA GLU A 406 -8.93 -15.04 -45.75
C GLU A 406 -8.73 -14.98 -47.30
N PRO A 407 -9.35 -14.01 -48.00
CA PRO A 407 -10.34 -13.06 -47.47
C PRO A 407 -11.68 -13.75 -47.16
N LEU A 408 -12.43 -13.18 -46.21
CA LEU A 408 -13.78 -13.65 -45.90
C LEU A 408 -14.67 -13.45 -47.13
N ALA A 409 -15.59 -14.39 -47.39
CA ALA A 409 -16.46 -14.28 -48.56
C ALA A 409 -17.23 -12.96 -48.53
N ALA A 410 -17.24 -12.23 -49.66
CA ALA A 410 -17.81 -10.87 -49.73
C ALA A 410 -19.30 -10.81 -49.32
N ASN A 411 -20.01 -11.93 -49.47
CA ASN A 411 -21.41 -12.09 -49.07
C ASN A 411 -21.60 -12.27 -47.55
N LEU A 412 -20.54 -12.42 -46.77
CA LEU A 412 -20.53 -12.56 -45.32
C LEU A 412 -19.82 -11.41 -44.61
N GLU A 413 -18.71 -10.91 -45.15
CA GLU A 413 -17.82 -9.96 -44.48
C GLU A 413 -18.55 -8.72 -43.90
N ASN A 414 -19.41 -8.11 -44.70
CA ASN A 414 -20.14 -6.89 -44.33
C ASN A 414 -21.59 -7.15 -43.89
N LYS A 415 -22.00 -8.42 -43.72
CA LYS A 415 -23.36 -8.72 -43.25
C LYS A 415 -23.52 -8.35 -41.79
N VAL A 416 -24.63 -7.66 -41.49
CA VAL A 416 -25.00 -7.27 -40.14
C VAL A 416 -25.46 -8.50 -39.36
N LEU A 417 -24.80 -8.76 -38.25
CA LEU A 417 -25.07 -9.86 -37.35
C LEU A 417 -26.07 -9.46 -36.26
N PHE A 418 -25.93 -8.25 -35.73
CA PHE A 418 -26.91 -7.59 -34.88
C PHE A 418 -26.72 -6.07 -34.92
N SER A 419 -27.71 -5.32 -34.42
CA SER A 419 -27.62 -3.87 -34.23
C SER A 419 -27.96 -3.46 -32.78
N ILE A 420 -27.44 -2.31 -32.35
CA ILE A 420 -27.79 -1.66 -31.07
C ILE A 420 -28.20 -0.21 -31.41
N ASP A 421 -29.46 0.15 -31.21
CA ASP A 421 -30.03 1.48 -31.55
C ASP A 421 -29.62 1.95 -32.97
N ASN A 422 -29.70 1.02 -33.93
CA ASN A 422 -29.31 1.17 -35.34
C ASN A 422 -27.81 1.16 -35.65
N LYS A 423 -26.91 1.04 -34.68
CA LYS A 423 -25.48 0.81 -34.93
C LYS A 423 -25.24 -0.65 -35.32
N PRO A 424 -24.77 -0.96 -36.54
CA PRO A 424 -24.58 -2.34 -36.99
C PRO A 424 -23.26 -2.94 -36.48
N PHE A 425 -23.28 -4.24 -36.19
CA PHE A 425 -22.11 -5.07 -35.92
C PHE A 425 -22.07 -6.24 -36.88
N THR A 426 -20.91 -6.47 -37.51
CA THR A 426 -20.81 -7.38 -38.66
C THR A 426 -20.23 -8.75 -38.32
N VAL A 427 -20.38 -9.70 -39.25
CA VAL A 427 -19.76 -11.04 -39.15
C VAL A 427 -18.23 -10.96 -39.05
N ASN A 428 -17.58 -10.08 -39.82
CA ASN A 428 -16.12 -9.93 -39.76
C ASN A 428 -15.64 -9.55 -38.34
N GLN A 429 -16.32 -8.60 -37.69
CA GLN A 429 -15.99 -8.21 -36.32
C GLN A 429 -16.18 -9.36 -35.32
N PHE A 430 -17.23 -10.18 -35.50
CA PHE A 430 -17.45 -11.36 -34.68
C PHE A 430 -16.37 -12.43 -34.92
N PHE A 431 -15.95 -12.66 -36.16
CA PHE A 431 -14.93 -13.64 -36.50
C PHE A 431 -13.56 -13.24 -35.96
N GLU A 432 -13.19 -11.97 -36.07
CA GLU A 432 -11.99 -11.43 -35.42
C GLU A 432 -12.06 -11.58 -33.90
N TYR A 433 -13.22 -11.30 -33.30
CA TYR A 433 -13.42 -11.53 -31.88
C TYR A 433 -13.24 -13.02 -31.51
N ALA A 434 -13.87 -13.94 -32.24
CA ALA A 434 -13.79 -15.38 -31.99
C ALA A 434 -12.37 -15.91 -32.18
N LYS A 435 -11.67 -15.51 -33.25
CA LYS A 435 -10.27 -15.85 -33.54
C LYS A 435 -9.36 -15.48 -32.37
N ASN A 436 -9.55 -14.29 -31.80
CA ASN A 436 -8.71 -13.73 -30.73
C ASN A 436 -9.11 -14.17 -29.31
N ARG A 437 -10.31 -14.76 -29.13
CA ARG A 437 -10.86 -15.12 -27.80
C ARG A 437 -11.23 -16.60 -27.64
N GLN A 438 -10.93 -17.43 -28.64
CA GLN A 438 -11.07 -18.87 -28.55
C GLN A 438 -10.07 -19.48 -27.56
N GLU A 439 -10.46 -20.61 -26.97
CA GLU A 439 -9.68 -21.35 -26.00
C GLU A 439 -10.01 -22.84 -26.19
N PRO A 440 -9.06 -23.77 -25.95
CA PRO A 440 -9.35 -25.19 -25.94
C PRO A 440 -10.51 -25.53 -24.98
N ARG A 441 -11.42 -26.40 -25.41
CA ARG A 441 -12.61 -26.78 -24.65
C ARG A 441 -12.51 -28.21 -24.11
N PRO A 442 -13.08 -28.48 -22.91
CA PRO A 442 -13.11 -29.83 -22.36
C PRO A 442 -13.80 -30.82 -23.31
N ALA A 443 -13.40 -32.09 -23.21
CA ALA A 443 -14.08 -33.17 -23.92
C ALA A 443 -15.59 -33.18 -23.60
N GLY A 444 -16.42 -33.44 -24.60
CA GLY A 444 -17.88 -33.38 -24.50
C GLY A 444 -18.49 -31.99 -24.73
N SER A 445 -17.69 -30.95 -24.99
CA SER A 445 -18.20 -29.64 -25.42
C SER A 445 -18.71 -29.71 -26.86
N ALA A 446 -19.90 -29.15 -27.10
CA ALA A 446 -20.53 -29.09 -28.40
C ALA A 446 -20.15 -27.80 -29.14
N LEU A 447 -19.81 -27.94 -30.43
CA LEU A 447 -19.44 -26.81 -31.29
C LEU A 447 -20.51 -25.72 -31.30
N ALA A 448 -21.78 -26.10 -31.47
CA ALA A 448 -22.92 -25.17 -31.50
C ALA A 448 -23.05 -24.34 -30.22
N GLU A 449 -22.82 -24.93 -29.04
CA GLU A 449 -22.92 -24.21 -27.77
C GLU A 449 -21.71 -23.29 -27.54
N VAL A 450 -20.53 -23.68 -28.01
CA VAL A 450 -19.34 -22.82 -28.01
C VAL A 450 -19.52 -21.61 -28.94
N GLN A 451 -20.10 -21.81 -30.12
CA GLN A 451 -20.45 -20.73 -31.07
C GLN A 451 -21.44 -19.74 -30.42
N LYS A 452 -22.55 -20.24 -29.86
CA LYS A 452 -23.54 -19.42 -29.15
C LYS A 452 -22.92 -18.65 -27.98
N ARG A 453 -22.06 -19.30 -27.18
CA ARG A 453 -21.35 -18.64 -26.06
C ARG A 453 -20.44 -17.51 -26.55
N LEU A 454 -19.67 -17.73 -27.61
CA LEU A 454 -18.81 -16.69 -28.20
C LEU A 454 -19.63 -15.53 -28.73
N TYR A 455 -20.72 -15.82 -29.45
CA TYR A 455 -21.65 -14.81 -29.95
C TYR A 455 -22.23 -13.96 -28.82
N LYS A 456 -22.74 -14.60 -27.77
CA LYS A 456 -23.30 -13.90 -26.62
C LYS A 456 -22.25 -12.98 -25.97
N ARG A 457 -21.04 -13.48 -25.73
CA ARG A 457 -19.94 -12.66 -25.17
C ARG A 457 -19.56 -11.50 -26.08
N PHE A 458 -19.62 -11.68 -27.39
CA PHE A 458 -19.38 -10.60 -28.35
C PHE A 458 -20.48 -9.54 -28.27
N LEU A 459 -21.76 -9.94 -28.26
CA LEU A 459 -22.89 -9.03 -28.07
C LEU A 459 -22.80 -8.28 -26.74
N ASP A 460 -22.54 -8.95 -25.63
CA ASP A 460 -22.39 -8.35 -24.30
C ASP A 460 -21.25 -7.32 -24.27
N LYS A 461 -20.12 -7.63 -24.93
CA LYS A 461 -19.00 -6.69 -25.09
C LYS A 461 -19.43 -5.45 -25.87
N GLN A 462 -20.14 -5.61 -27.00
CA GLN A 462 -20.57 -4.48 -27.80
C GLN A 462 -21.63 -3.63 -27.11
N LEU A 463 -22.54 -4.25 -26.34
CA LEU A 463 -23.49 -3.54 -25.48
C LEU A 463 -22.80 -2.71 -24.42
N THR A 464 -21.80 -3.28 -23.75
CA THR A 464 -21.02 -2.57 -22.73
C THR A 464 -20.27 -1.38 -23.35
N ALA A 465 -19.60 -1.58 -24.49
CA ALA A 465 -18.91 -0.51 -25.20
C ALA A 465 -19.89 0.57 -25.73
N TYR A 466 -21.10 0.17 -26.11
CA TYR A 466 -22.15 1.10 -26.50
C TYR A 466 -22.63 1.93 -25.30
N GLU A 467 -22.91 1.31 -24.15
CA GLU A 467 -23.23 2.04 -22.91
C GLU A 467 -22.11 3.02 -22.56
N GLU A 468 -20.85 2.57 -22.61
CA GLU A 468 -19.68 3.38 -22.28
C GLU A 468 -19.60 4.66 -23.14
N ALA A 469 -19.84 4.53 -24.44
CA ALA A 469 -19.84 5.66 -25.38
C ALA A 469 -21.00 6.64 -25.14
N HIS A 470 -22.08 6.21 -24.47
CA HIS A 470 -23.25 7.02 -24.20
C HIS A 470 -23.34 7.53 -22.75
N LEU A 471 -22.39 7.16 -21.88
CA LEU A 471 -22.38 7.57 -20.47
C LEU A 471 -22.47 9.09 -20.32
N ALA A 472 -21.69 9.86 -21.07
CA ALA A 472 -21.69 11.32 -20.98
C ALA A 472 -23.03 11.96 -21.41
N LYS A 473 -23.82 11.27 -22.23
CA LYS A 473 -25.17 11.73 -22.60
C LYS A 473 -26.19 11.36 -21.53
N LYS A 474 -26.03 10.20 -20.91
CA LYS A 474 -27.00 9.59 -19.98
C LYS A 474 -26.83 10.08 -18.53
N TYR A 475 -25.60 10.39 -18.15
CA TYR A 475 -25.19 10.74 -16.79
C TYR A 475 -24.50 12.11 -16.81
N PRO A 476 -25.23 13.21 -16.51
CA PRO A 476 -24.68 14.56 -16.47
C PRO A 476 -23.44 14.69 -15.57
N GLU A 477 -23.40 13.95 -14.46
CA GLU A 477 -22.30 13.88 -13.52
C GLU A 477 -21.04 13.25 -14.12
N PHE A 478 -21.18 12.21 -14.95
CA PHE A 478 -20.06 11.60 -15.66
C PHE A 478 -19.49 12.56 -16.71
N ARG A 479 -20.37 13.28 -17.41
CA ARG A 479 -19.95 14.33 -18.36
C ARG A 479 -19.20 15.45 -17.66
N ALA A 480 -19.72 15.95 -16.53
CA ALA A 480 -19.06 17.00 -15.75
C ALA A 480 -17.65 16.57 -15.31
N LEU A 481 -17.52 15.32 -14.84
CA LEU A 481 -16.23 14.77 -14.44
C LEU A 481 -15.24 14.65 -15.61
N LEU A 482 -15.69 14.20 -16.78
CA LEU A 482 -14.86 14.18 -17.99
C LEU A 482 -14.40 15.57 -18.41
N THR A 483 -15.29 16.56 -18.33
CA THR A 483 -14.94 17.96 -18.62
C THR A 483 -13.89 18.48 -17.64
N GLU A 484 -14.04 18.21 -16.35
CA GLU A 484 -13.06 18.61 -15.33
C GLU A 484 -11.67 18.01 -15.59
N VAL A 485 -11.61 16.72 -15.94
CA VAL A 485 -10.35 16.05 -16.30
C VAL A 485 -9.75 16.64 -17.57
N SER A 486 -10.57 16.81 -18.61
CA SER A 486 -10.17 17.45 -19.87
C SER A 486 -9.56 18.83 -19.65
N ASP A 487 -10.23 19.66 -18.85
CA ASP A 487 -9.77 21.00 -18.51
C ASP A 487 -8.44 20.96 -17.76
N GLY A 488 -8.28 20.02 -16.82
CA GLY A 488 -7.03 19.81 -16.09
C GLY A 488 -5.85 19.44 -17.01
N VAL A 489 -6.06 18.50 -17.94
CA VAL A 489 -5.04 18.09 -18.92
C VAL A 489 -4.66 19.27 -19.81
N LEU A 490 -5.63 19.97 -20.39
CA LEU A 490 -5.40 21.13 -21.24
C LEU A 490 -4.66 22.23 -20.49
N LEU A 491 -5.11 22.56 -19.27
CA LEU A 491 -4.49 23.56 -18.41
C LEU A 491 -3.02 23.24 -18.17
N SER A 492 -2.70 21.98 -17.84
CA SER A 492 -1.32 21.52 -17.63
C SER A 492 -0.44 21.78 -18.87
N GLN A 493 -0.92 21.39 -20.05
CA GLN A 493 -0.17 21.55 -21.30
C GLN A 493 0.14 23.01 -21.61
N VAL A 494 -0.85 23.91 -21.47
CA VAL A 494 -0.62 25.32 -21.77
C VAL A 494 0.13 26.05 -20.66
N MET A 495 0.01 25.63 -19.41
CA MET A 495 0.85 26.15 -18.32
C MET A 495 2.31 25.77 -18.53
N GLU A 496 2.59 24.53 -18.95
CA GLU A 496 3.95 24.10 -19.29
C GLU A 496 4.53 24.93 -20.44
N ALA A 497 3.77 25.10 -21.52
CA ALA A 497 4.23 25.81 -22.71
C ALA A 497 4.45 27.32 -22.48
N ASN A 498 3.59 27.98 -21.68
CA ASN A 498 3.58 29.45 -21.58
C ASN A 498 4.17 29.99 -20.27
N VAL A 499 4.25 29.17 -19.22
CA VAL A 499 4.59 29.64 -17.87
C VAL A 499 5.70 28.80 -17.25
N TRP A 500 5.47 27.52 -16.97
CA TRP A 500 6.41 26.68 -16.22
C TRP A 500 7.70 26.44 -17.00
N GLY A 501 7.60 25.95 -18.25
CA GLY A 501 8.75 25.73 -19.12
C GLY A 501 9.60 26.98 -19.33
N PRO A 502 9.04 28.11 -19.79
CA PRO A 502 9.79 29.36 -19.95
C PRO A 502 10.39 29.88 -18.64
N SER A 503 9.67 29.79 -17.51
CA SER A 503 10.21 30.23 -16.22
C SER A 503 11.47 29.48 -15.80
N MET A 504 11.59 28.21 -16.20
CA MET A 504 12.73 27.33 -15.88
C MET A 504 13.87 27.43 -16.89
N THR A 505 13.54 27.59 -18.17
CA THR A 505 14.49 27.45 -19.28
C THR A 505 14.99 28.77 -19.88
N ASP A 506 14.22 29.86 -19.78
CA ASP A 506 14.63 31.18 -20.29
C ASP A 506 15.63 31.86 -19.35
N SER A 507 16.90 31.48 -19.48
CA SER A 507 17.99 32.04 -18.66
C SER A 507 18.18 33.56 -18.87
N LEU A 508 17.90 34.09 -20.06
CA LEU A 508 18.02 35.52 -20.36
C LEU A 508 16.86 36.30 -19.71
N GLY A 509 15.64 35.79 -19.80
CA GLY A 509 14.47 36.34 -19.11
C GLY A 509 14.62 36.31 -17.59
N GLN A 510 15.10 35.20 -17.02
CA GLN A 510 15.43 35.10 -15.59
C GLN A 510 16.44 36.17 -15.17
N LEU A 511 17.51 36.37 -15.94
CA LEU A 511 18.54 37.35 -15.63
C LEU A 511 18.02 38.79 -15.76
N ALA A 512 17.24 39.09 -16.80
CA ALA A 512 16.61 40.40 -16.99
C ALA A 512 15.61 40.71 -15.85
N PHE A 513 14.80 39.73 -15.47
CA PHE A 513 13.85 39.85 -14.35
C PHE A 513 14.59 40.06 -13.02
N TYR A 514 15.64 39.30 -12.75
CA TYR A 514 16.49 39.52 -11.59
C TYR A 514 17.08 40.94 -11.60
N ASN A 515 17.61 41.40 -12.74
CA ASN A 515 18.22 42.72 -12.86
C ASN A 515 17.25 43.85 -12.56
N LYS A 516 16.00 43.73 -13.01
CA LYS A 516 14.92 44.69 -12.73
C LYS A 516 14.48 44.68 -11.26
N ASN A 517 14.55 43.52 -10.61
CA ASN A 517 14.02 43.30 -9.26
C ASN A 517 15.12 43.06 -8.20
N LYS A 518 16.38 43.43 -8.47
CA LYS A 518 17.54 43.12 -7.61
C LYS A 518 17.32 43.43 -6.13
N GLN A 519 16.62 44.54 -5.85
CA GLN A 519 16.39 44.99 -4.49
C GLN A 519 15.50 44.06 -3.67
N LYS A 520 14.72 43.17 -4.30
CA LYS A 520 13.92 42.15 -3.62
C LYS A 520 14.80 41.01 -3.06
N TYR A 521 15.95 40.75 -3.67
CA TYR A 521 16.80 39.60 -3.36
C TYR A 521 17.94 40.00 -2.43
N GLN A 522 17.62 40.38 -1.21
CA GLN A 522 18.61 40.78 -0.21
C GLN A 522 19.19 39.58 0.53
N GLN A 523 20.48 39.66 0.81
CA GLN A 523 21.15 38.83 1.80
C GLN A 523 21.42 39.70 3.03
N PRO A 524 20.81 39.39 4.20
CA PRO A 524 21.09 40.13 5.42
C PRO A 524 22.55 39.92 5.86
N ALA A 525 23.06 40.85 6.67
CA ALA A 525 24.38 40.71 7.27
C ALA A 525 24.44 39.42 8.10
N ARG A 526 25.53 38.67 8.00
CA ARG A 526 25.73 37.43 8.77
C ARG A 526 27.19 37.24 9.21
N ALA A 527 27.40 36.48 10.28
CA ALA A 527 28.73 36.15 10.78
C ALA A 527 28.87 34.65 11.03
N THR A 528 30.02 34.07 10.66
CA THR A 528 30.42 32.75 11.15
C THR A 528 31.07 32.94 12.51
N ALA A 529 30.47 32.36 13.54
CA ALA A 529 30.95 32.54 14.91
C ALA A 529 30.94 31.24 15.72
N THR A 530 31.80 31.19 16.73
CA THR A 530 31.71 30.26 17.86
C THR A 530 31.32 31.05 19.10
N ILE A 531 30.28 30.60 19.80
CA ILE A 531 29.77 31.20 21.03
C ILE A 531 30.02 30.21 22.16
N ILE A 532 30.66 30.67 23.24
CA ILE A 532 30.74 29.94 24.50
C ILE A 532 29.96 30.75 25.53
N THR A 533 29.03 30.11 26.23
CA THR A 533 28.31 30.71 27.37
C THR A 533 28.57 29.89 28.62
N THR A 534 28.86 30.55 29.75
CA THR A 534 29.19 29.89 31.02
C THR A 534 28.60 30.61 32.23
N THR A 535 28.55 29.93 33.38
CA THR A 535 28.08 30.49 34.66
C THR A 535 29.15 31.20 35.50
N SER A 536 30.45 31.07 35.17
CA SER A 536 31.53 31.72 35.92
C SER A 536 32.76 32.05 35.05
N ASP A 537 33.51 33.08 35.43
CA ASP A 537 34.70 33.53 34.69
C ASP A 537 35.80 32.44 34.63
N SER A 538 35.95 31.65 35.70
CA SER A 538 36.89 30.52 35.75
C SER A 538 36.54 29.43 34.73
N LEU A 539 35.24 29.11 34.59
CA LEU A 539 34.80 28.14 33.57
C LEU A 539 35.00 28.67 32.16
N LEU A 540 34.79 29.96 31.93
CA LEU A 540 35.02 30.58 30.63
C LEU A 540 36.51 30.51 30.24
N GLN A 541 37.41 30.88 31.14
CA GLN A 541 38.86 30.80 30.90
C GLN A 541 39.27 29.37 30.58
N ARG A 542 38.79 28.39 31.36
CA ARG A 542 39.09 26.97 31.12
C ARG A 542 38.53 26.47 29.78
N ALA A 543 37.34 26.90 29.40
CA ALA A 543 36.75 26.56 28.11
C ALA A 543 37.57 27.14 26.94
N GLN A 544 38.00 28.40 27.07
CA GLN A 544 38.88 29.05 26.09
C GLN A 544 40.23 28.35 25.97
N GLU A 545 40.88 28.03 27.09
CA GLU A 545 42.15 27.28 27.11
C GLU A 545 42.00 25.91 26.44
N SER A 546 40.94 25.18 26.78
CA SER A 546 40.65 23.87 26.19
C SER A 546 40.36 23.93 24.69
N MET A 547 39.95 25.09 24.18
CA MET A 547 39.69 25.33 22.75
C MET A 547 40.92 25.75 21.94
N ARG A 548 42.04 26.13 22.58
CA ARG A 548 43.22 26.68 21.89
C ARG A 548 43.91 25.69 20.95
N THR A 549 43.97 24.41 21.32
CA THR A 549 44.68 23.39 20.55
C THR A 549 43.74 22.24 20.20
N LYS A 550 43.61 21.95 18.91
CA LYS A 550 42.96 20.72 18.43
C LYS A 550 43.98 19.59 18.32
N PRO A 551 43.59 18.32 18.57
CA PRO A 551 42.28 17.89 19.08
C PRO A 551 42.09 18.23 20.58
N TYR A 552 40.83 18.37 21.02
CA TYR A 552 40.47 18.84 22.37
C TYR A 552 40.61 17.74 23.41
N GLN A 553 41.39 17.97 24.47
CA GLN A 553 41.59 16.98 25.53
C GLN A 553 40.29 16.75 26.33
N LEU A 554 39.91 15.48 26.49
CA LEU A 554 38.75 15.08 27.27
C LEU A 554 39.14 14.77 28.71
N ARG A 555 38.21 14.90 29.66
CA ARG A 555 38.42 14.43 31.04
C ARG A 555 38.56 12.91 31.15
N ARG A 556 38.03 12.17 30.18
CA ARG A 556 38.08 10.71 30.14
C ARG A 556 39.52 10.22 29.99
N LYS A 557 39.88 9.21 30.78
CA LYS A 557 41.13 8.43 30.64
C LYS A 557 40.80 6.95 30.53
N GLY A 558 41.65 6.19 29.86
CA GLY A 558 41.55 4.72 29.86
C GLY A 558 42.28 4.12 31.06
N ASN A 559 42.03 2.84 31.31
CA ASN A 559 42.69 2.10 32.38
C ASN A 559 44.18 1.91 32.07
N ASP A 560 45.05 2.17 33.04
CA ASP A 560 46.49 1.95 32.88
C ASP A 560 46.79 0.45 32.77
N LEU A 561 47.69 0.09 31.86
CA LEU A 561 48.29 -1.25 31.80
C LEU A 561 49.52 -1.24 32.71
N LEU A 562 49.54 -2.06 33.75
CA LEU A 562 50.64 -2.15 34.71
C LEU A 562 51.48 -3.39 34.43
N PHE A 563 52.79 -3.21 34.30
CA PHE A 563 53.71 -4.29 33.94
C PHE A 563 54.62 -4.64 35.10
N ASP A 564 54.90 -5.93 35.26
CA ASP A 564 55.99 -6.38 36.11
C ASP A 564 57.35 -5.92 35.54
N PRO A 565 58.37 -5.72 36.39
CA PRO A 565 59.68 -5.26 35.95
C PRO A 565 60.23 -6.03 34.75
N GLN A 566 60.74 -5.31 33.74
CA GLN A 566 61.34 -5.84 32.50
C GLN A 566 60.37 -6.62 31.57
N THR A 567 59.10 -6.80 31.94
CA THR A 567 58.13 -7.50 31.09
C THR A 567 57.52 -6.57 30.04
N THR A 568 57.24 -7.09 28.85
CA THR A 568 56.66 -6.31 27.73
C THR A 568 55.43 -6.97 27.11
N TYR A 569 55.14 -8.23 27.47
CA TYR A 569 54.02 -8.98 26.91
C TYR A 569 52.67 -8.54 27.48
N LEU A 570 51.61 -8.66 26.69
CA LEU A 570 50.25 -8.31 27.11
C LEU A 570 49.56 -9.51 27.77
N THR A 571 49.25 -9.37 29.06
CA THR A 571 48.42 -10.32 29.83
C THR A 571 46.95 -10.25 29.38
N ASN A 572 46.12 -11.20 29.82
CA ASN A 572 44.68 -11.17 29.52
C ASN A 572 44.02 -9.89 30.04
N LYS A 573 44.36 -9.46 31.26
CA LYS A 573 43.90 -8.19 31.85
C LYS A 573 44.29 -6.97 30.99
N HIS A 574 45.49 -6.99 30.38
CA HIS A 574 45.89 -5.93 29.46
C HIS A 574 45.06 -5.92 28.19
N ARG A 575 44.74 -7.09 27.64
CA ARG A 575 43.91 -7.23 26.43
C ARG A 575 42.49 -6.75 26.68
N GLU A 576 41.91 -7.03 27.85
CA GLU A 576 40.59 -6.53 28.26
C GLU A 576 40.57 -4.99 28.32
N ALA A 577 41.54 -4.38 29.01
CA ALA A 577 41.65 -2.92 29.08
C ALA A 577 41.85 -2.26 27.69
N LEU A 578 42.64 -2.90 26.82
CA LEU A 578 42.83 -2.44 25.44
C LEU A 578 41.56 -2.58 24.60
N PHE A 579 40.78 -3.65 24.81
CA PHE A 579 39.48 -3.83 24.15
C PHE A 579 38.48 -2.74 24.58
N GLU A 580 38.43 -2.37 25.86
CA GLU A 580 37.63 -1.23 26.32
C GLU A 580 38.04 0.07 25.62
N VAL A 581 39.35 0.32 25.51
CA VAL A 581 39.87 1.51 24.81
C VAL A 581 39.43 1.52 23.35
N ALA A 582 39.52 0.37 22.66
CA ALA A 582 39.07 0.22 21.29
C ALA A 582 37.55 0.46 21.16
N MET A 583 36.74 -0.11 22.04
CA MET A 583 35.28 0.08 22.02
C MET A 583 34.87 1.55 22.19
N VAL A 584 35.59 2.31 23.02
CA VAL A 584 35.36 3.75 23.15
C VAL A 584 35.63 4.49 21.85
N LEU A 585 36.72 4.17 21.16
CA LEU A 585 37.12 4.81 19.90
C LEU A 585 36.20 4.43 18.74
N LEU A 586 35.76 3.17 18.67
CA LEU A 586 34.83 2.69 17.64
C LEU A 586 33.46 3.35 17.77
N ARG A 587 32.98 3.58 19.00
CA ARG A 587 31.68 4.24 19.24
C ARG A 587 31.70 5.76 19.05
N ASN A 588 32.88 6.38 18.95
CA ASN A 588 33.02 7.84 18.89
C ASN A 588 34.02 8.19 17.79
N GLU A 589 33.55 8.43 16.57
CA GLU A 589 34.40 8.66 15.40
C GLU A 589 35.33 9.87 15.55
N SER A 590 34.90 10.90 16.28
CA SER A 590 35.68 12.11 16.55
C SER A 590 36.85 11.91 17.53
N TYR A 591 36.92 10.76 18.22
CA TYR A 591 37.90 10.57 19.30
C TYR A 591 39.28 10.17 18.78
N ILE A 592 40.31 10.63 19.47
CA ILE A 592 41.71 10.23 19.28
C ILE A 592 42.22 9.78 20.65
N VAL A 593 43.09 8.77 20.70
CA VAL A 593 43.73 8.35 21.95
C VAL A 593 45.23 8.63 21.89
N GLU A 594 45.76 9.25 22.94
CA GLU A 594 47.18 9.25 23.22
C GLU A 594 47.54 8.03 24.06
N VAL A 595 48.47 7.22 23.57
CA VAL A 595 49.03 6.05 24.24
C VAL A 595 50.41 6.44 24.74
N SER A 596 50.56 6.50 26.06
CA SER A 596 51.78 6.95 26.71
C SER A 596 52.45 5.82 27.50
N ALA A 597 53.72 5.51 27.23
CA ALA A 597 54.47 4.50 27.96
C ALA A 597 55.48 5.10 28.95
N TYR A 598 55.69 4.38 30.06
CA TYR A 598 56.56 4.76 31.16
C TYR A 598 57.38 3.54 31.62
N GLY A 599 58.65 3.77 31.95
CA GLY A 599 59.61 2.79 32.42
C GLY A 599 59.91 2.92 33.91
N GLY A 600 60.10 1.78 34.58
CA GLY A 600 60.55 1.70 35.96
C GLY A 600 62.02 2.11 36.12
N LYS A 601 62.40 2.49 37.34
CA LYS A 601 63.74 3.02 37.68
C LYS A 601 64.89 2.11 37.24
N ASN A 602 64.70 0.79 37.37
CA ASN A 602 65.72 -0.23 37.08
C ASN A 602 65.46 -0.98 35.76
N GLU A 603 64.59 -0.46 34.89
CA GLU A 603 64.29 -1.07 33.59
C GLU A 603 65.22 -0.56 32.48
N SER A 604 65.44 -1.37 31.45
CA SER A 604 66.13 -0.88 30.24
C SER A 604 65.25 0.16 29.53
N ASP A 605 65.86 1.15 28.89
CA ASP A 605 65.15 2.23 28.18
C ASP A 605 64.33 1.70 26.98
N SER A 606 64.66 0.51 26.46
CA SER A 606 63.91 -0.16 25.39
C SER A 606 62.57 -0.78 25.84
N VAL A 607 62.36 -0.93 27.16
CA VAL A 607 61.20 -1.67 27.70
C VAL A 607 59.90 -0.88 27.56
N SER A 608 59.91 0.43 27.86
CA SER A 608 58.71 1.28 27.70
C SER A 608 58.31 1.40 26.23
N THR A 609 59.29 1.52 25.32
CA THR A 609 59.05 1.53 23.88
C THR A 609 58.42 0.22 23.39
N ALA A 610 58.91 -0.93 23.88
CA ALA A 610 58.33 -2.22 23.52
C ALA A 610 56.88 -2.37 24.02
N ARG A 611 56.57 -1.90 25.23
CA ARG A 611 55.20 -1.88 25.77
C ARG A 611 54.28 -0.98 24.95
N LEU A 612 54.74 0.22 24.59
CA LEU A 612 54.02 1.16 23.72
C LEU A 612 53.64 0.48 22.40
N ARG A 613 54.63 -0.09 21.72
CA ARG A 613 54.44 -0.78 20.43
C ARG A 613 53.44 -1.94 20.55
N ASN A 614 53.52 -2.72 21.62
CA ASN A 614 52.61 -3.84 21.84
C ASN A 614 51.17 -3.37 22.07
N ALA A 615 50.96 -2.31 22.87
CA ALA A 615 49.65 -1.72 23.10
C ALA A 615 49.04 -1.12 21.81
N VAL A 616 49.83 -0.37 21.04
CA VAL A 616 49.40 0.21 19.75
C VAL A 616 49.05 -0.88 18.75
N LYS A 617 49.90 -1.91 18.62
CA LYS A 617 49.65 -3.06 17.75
C LYS A 617 48.32 -3.73 18.12
N ALA A 618 48.05 -3.92 19.40
CA ALA A 618 46.80 -4.50 19.86
C ALA A 618 45.58 -3.63 19.55
N LEU A 619 45.65 -2.30 19.70
CA LEU A 619 44.55 -1.41 19.31
C LEU A 619 44.29 -1.44 17.79
N ASN A 620 45.35 -1.44 16.98
CA ASN A 620 45.24 -1.55 15.53
C ASN A 620 44.63 -2.89 15.09
N SER A 621 45.05 -4.00 15.73
CA SER A 621 44.43 -5.32 15.51
C SER A 621 42.96 -5.37 15.92
N ASN A 622 42.51 -4.51 16.84
CA ASN A 622 41.10 -4.32 17.19
C ASN A 622 40.37 -3.31 16.28
N GLY A 623 40.95 -2.97 15.13
CA GLY A 623 40.30 -2.15 14.10
C GLY A 623 40.42 -0.63 14.30
N ILE A 624 41.31 -0.15 15.19
CA ILE A 624 41.55 1.29 15.37
C ILE A 624 42.63 1.78 14.39
N PRO A 625 42.31 2.71 13.47
CA PRO A 625 43.30 3.26 12.55
C PRO A 625 44.45 3.97 13.29
N LEU A 626 45.69 3.79 12.83
CA LEU A 626 46.88 4.44 13.43
C LEU A 626 46.78 5.96 13.47
N VAL A 627 46.10 6.59 12.51
CA VAL A 627 45.86 8.05 12.49
C VAL A 627 45.04 8.55 13.68
N ARG A 628 44.36 7.65 14.41
CA ARG A 628 43.60 7.94 15.64
C ARG A 628 44.38 7.63 16.92
N ILE A 629 45.66 7.28 16.81
CA ILE A 629 46.55 6.92 17.91
C ILE A 629 47.75 7.87 17.92
N VAL A 630 47.96 8.57 19.03
CA VAL A 630 49.13 9.41 19.27
C VAL A 630 50.06 8.67 20.22
N GLU A 631 51.28 8.36 19.77
CA GLU A 631 52.26 7.59 20.55
C GLU A 631 53.20 8.52 21.31
N LYS A 632 53.38 8.29 22.62
CA LYS A 632 54.39 8.99 23.43
C LYS A 632 55.13 8.02 24.34
N ASP A 633 56.45 8.01 24.25
CA ASP A 633 57.29 7.30 25.22
C ASP A 633 57.94 8.31 26.16
N TYR A 634 57.58 8.24 27.43
CA TYR A 634 58.16 9.09 28.47
C TYR A 634 59.32 8.43 29.19
N GLY A 635 59.65 7.16 28.89
CA GLY A 635 60.69 6.42 29.58
C GLY A 635 60.61 6.60 31.09
N LYS A 636 61.71 7.05 31.70
CA LYS A 636 61.82 7.31 33.14
C LYS A 636 61.56 8.78 33.54
N PHE A 637 61.23 9.65 32.58
CA PHE A 637 61.20 11.11 32.78
C PHE A 637 59.97 11.63 33.54
N ARG A 638 59.00 10.76 33.86
CA ARG A 638 57.76 11.14 34.58
C ARG A 638 57.35 10.10 35.64
N PRO A 639 58.14 9.92 36.72
CA PRO A 639 57.78 9.00 37.78
C PRO A 639 56.55 9.50 38.55
N VAL A 640 55.72 8.58 39.02
CA VAL A 640 54.62 8.85 39.95
C VAL A 640 55.00 8.37 41.35
N ALA A 641 54.37 8.96 42.38
CA ALA A 641 54.65 8.68 43.79
C ALA A 641 54.46 7.19 44.15
N ALA A 642 53.47 6.53 43.55
CA ALA A 642 53.28 5.09 43.65
C ALA A 642 54.27 4.36 42.73
N LEU A 643 55.45 4.01 43.26
CA LEU A 643 56.58 3.48 42.48
C LEU A 643 56.24 2.22 41.66
N ASN A 644 55.33 1.39 42.15
CA ASN A 644 54.83 0.20 41.46
C ASN A 644 54.03 0.52 40.17
N ARG A 645 53.66 1.78 39.94
CA ARG A 645 52.96 2.24 38.74
C ARG A 645 53.89 2.88 37.70
N ASN A 646 55.20 2.92 37.93
CA ASN A 646 56.14 3.52 36.98
C ASN A 646 56.37 2.66 35.73
N SER A 647 56.13 1.36 35.81
CA SER A 647 56.11 0.43 34.68
C SER A 647 54.70 0.35 34.09
N ARG A 648 54.29 1.30 33.24
CA ARG A 648 52.91 1.36 32.74
C ARG A 648 52.75 1.88 31.32
N VAL A 649 51.57 1.60 30.73
CA VAL A 649 51.04 2.29 29.56
C VAL A 649 49.70 2.94 29.94
N SER A 650 49.51 4.23 29.63
CA SER A 650 48.30 5.00 29.96
C SER A 650 47.62 5.56 28.72
N PHE A 651 46.31 5.84 28.83
CA PHE A 651 45.49 6.32 27.72
C PHE A 651 44.78 7.64 28.04
N GLN A 652 44.97 8.66 27.20
CA GLN A 652 44.29 9.95 27.30
C GLN A 652 43.47 10.21 26.03
N TYR A 653 42.16 10.48 26.17
CA TYR A 653 41.29 10.75 25.03
C TYR A 653 41.28 12.22 24.64
N PHE A 654 41.14 12.47 23.35
CA PHE A 654 40.91 13.77 22.72
C PHE A 654 39.74 13.68 21.74
N SER A 655 39.13 14.80 21.36
CA SER A 655 38.09 14.85 20.32
C SER A 655 38.34 15.98 19.32
N THR A 656 37.99 15.75 18.06
CA THR A 656 37.98 16.80 17.03
C THR A 656 36.71 17.68 17.08
N HIS A 657 35.69 17.28 17.85
CA HIS A 657 34.39 17.96 17.93
C HIS A 657 34.24 18.79 19.21
N LYS A 658 33.81 20.06 19.07
CA LYS A 658 33.58 20.98 20.20
C LYS A 658 32.46 20.51 21.15
N LYS A 659 31.47 19.76 20.65
CA LYS A 659 30.39 19.22 21.49
C LYS A 659 30.87 18.16 22.49
N ASP A 660 31.93 17.42 22.17
CA ASP A 660 32.51 16.47 23.14
C ASP A 660 33.31 17.20 24.22
N LEU A 661 33.96 18.32 23.84
CA LEU A 661 34.58 19.22 24.80
C LEU A 661 33.54 19.85 25.74
N GLU A 662 32.40 20.32 25.21
CA GLU A 662 31.28 20.83 26.02
C GLU A 662 30.79 19.80 27.05
N LYS A 663 30.55 18.55 26.60
CA LYS A 663 30.18 17.44 27.50
C LYS A 663 31.24 17.21 28.59
N SER A 664 32.52 17.24 28.20
CA SER A 664 33.65 17.08 29.12
C SER A 664 33.72 18.20 30.18
N LEU A 665 33.46 19.44 29.78
CA LEU A 665 33.43 20.60 30.69
C LEU A 665 32.23 20.53 31.65
N ASN A 666 31.09 20.04 31.18
CA ASN A 666 29.86 19.86 31.96
C ASN A 666 29.83 18.59 32.84
N ALA A 667 30.89 17.78 32.87
CA ALA A 667 30.87 16.47 33.52
C ALA A 667 30.60 16.51 35.05
N LEU A 668 30.90 17.62 35.74
CA LEU A 668 30.61 17.77 37.18
C LEU A 668 29.25 18.43 37.44
N GLN A 669 28.79 19.29 36.52
CA GLN A 669 27.51 19.98 36.62
C GLN A 669 27.02 20.29 35.20
N MET A 670 25.93 19.62 34.81
CA MET A 670 25.36 19.77 33.48
C MET A 670 24.87 21.20 33.22
N GLY A 671 25.05 21.68 31.99
CA GLY A 671 24.55 22.98 31.56
C GLY A 671 25.34 24.21 32.03
N THR A 672 26.53 24.01 32.62
CA THR A 672 27.39 25.11 33.07
C THR A 672 28.22 25.76 31.95
N VAL A 673 28.41 25.05 30.84
CA VAL A 673 29.05 25.52 29.60
C VAL A 673 28.21 25.13 28.40
N ASN A 674 27.95 26.04 27.46
CA ASN A 674 27.38 25.73 26.15
C ASN A 674 28.25 26.34 25.05
N ILE A 675 28.59 25.54 24.04
CA ILE A 675 29.38 25.88 22.87
C ILE A 675 28.50 25.73 21.62
N GLU A 676 28.28 26.84 20.93
CA GLU A 676 27.54 26.91 19.67
C GLU A 676 28.48 27.35 18.56
N THR A 677 28.35 26.81 17.35
CA THR A 677 29.13 27.24 16.19
C THR A 677 28.25 27.21 14.95
N GLY A 678 28.22 28.31 14.20
CA GLY A 678 27.35 28.41 13.03
C GLY A 678 27.48 29.71 12.29
N VAL A 679 26.58 29.90 11.32
CA VAL A 679 26.39 31.16 10.59
C VAL A 679 25.16 31.84 11.16
N PHE A 680 25.37 33.02 11.75
CA PHE A 680 24.33 33.79 12.44
C PHE A 680 23.95 34.99 11.59
N VAL A 681 22.68 35.10 11.24
CA VAL A 681 22.12 36.30 10.62
C VAL A 681 21.95 37.39 11.69
N LYS A 682 22.22 38.64 11.33
CA LYS A 682 22.09 39.77 12.26
C LYS A 682 20.65 39.87 12.80
N GLY A 683 20.51 39.96 14.11
CA GLY A 683 19.23 39.96 14.82
C GLY A 683 18.72 38.57 15.24
N ALA A 684 19.41 37.48 14.85
CA ALA A 684 18.95 36.12 15.13
C ALA A 684 19.53 35.51 16.41
N ASN A 685 20.62 36.05 16.97
CA ASN A 685 21.23 35.50 18.17
C ASN A 685 21.70 36.63 19.11
N PRO A 686 21.14 36.73 20.33
CA PRO A 686 21.37 37.85 21.22
C PRO A 686 22.83 38.01 21.65
N TYR A 687 23.63 36.93 21.67
CA TYR A 687 25.04 36.99 22.03
C TYR A 687 25.91 37.52 20.89
N VAL A 688 25.63 37.09 19.66
CA VAL A 688 26.35 37.55 18.46
C VAL A 688 25.99 39.00 18.13
N ASP A 689 24.74 39.38 18.39
CA ASP A 689 24.25 40.73 18.17
C ASP A 689 24.76 41.74 19.20
N ALA A 690 25.15 41.29 20.39
CA ALA A 690 25.67 42.14 21.47
C ALA A 690 27.17 42.49 21.33
N VAL A 691 27.89 41.90 20.37
CA VAL A 691 29.32 42.16 20.14
C VAL A 691 29.55 42.96 18.85
N ASN A 692 30.74 43.54 18.68
CA ASN A 692 31.08 44.22 17.44
C ASN A 692 31.19 43.21 16.30
N TRP A 693 30.53 43.47 15.19
CA TRP A 693 30.55 42.60 14.00
C TRP A 693 31.85 42.74 13.21
N LYS A 694 32.96 42.30 13.81
CA LYS A 694 34.31 42.26 13.23
C LYS A 694 34.97 40.92 13.59
N VAL A 695 35.82 40.41 12.70
CA VAL A 695 36.59 39.18 12.96
C VAL A 695 37.44 39.36 14.21
N GLY A 696 37.41 38.37 15.09
CA GLY A 696 38.14 38.38 16.34
C GLY A 696 37.33 37.86 17.52
N ASN A 697 37.96 37.95 18.70
CA ASN A 697 37.47 37.40 19.95
C ASN A 697 36.94 38.52 20.84
N GLN A 698 35.73 38.34 21.37
CA GLN A 698 35.10 39.30 22.25
C GLN A 698 34.48 38.57 23.44
N THR A 699 34.63 39.14 24.63
CA THR A 699 34.06 38.60 25.87
C THR A 699 33.11 39.64 26.45
N LEU A 700 31.93 39.20 26.89
CA LEU A 700 30.91 40.05 27.49
C LEU A 700 30.16 39.28 28.59
N LYS A 701 29.45 40.02 29.44
CA LYS A 701 28.47 39.46 30.38
C LYS A 701 27.08 39.84 29.89
N LEU A 702 26.23 38.85 29.63
CA LEU A 702 24.87 39.06 29.14
C LEU A 702 23.93 38.04 29.78
N ASN A 703 22.77 38.50 30.27
CA ASN A 703 21.76 37.65 30.92
C ASN A 703 22.31 36.77 32.06
N GLY A 704 23.20 37.33 32.88
CA GLY A 704 23.82 36.62 34.01
C GLY A 704 24.85 35.55 33.62
N LYS A 705 25.23 35.45 32.33
CA LYS A 705 26.23 34.51 31.82
C LYS A 705 27.49 35.24 31.36
N ASN A 706 28.64 34.58 31.51
CA ASN A 706 29.89 35.02 30.90
C ASN A 706 29.97 34.40 29.51
N VAL A 707 30.07 35.25 28.50
CA VAL A 707 29.94 34.89 27.09
C VAL A 707 31.21 35.24 26.36
N TRP A 708 31.69 34.34 25.53
CA TRP A 708 32.77 34.58 24.59
C TRP A 708 32.28 34.29 23.18
N VAL A 709 32.50 35.25 22.28
CA VAL A 709 32.16 35.15 20.86
C VAL A 709 33.44 35.29 20.07
N GLU A 710 33.78 34.25 19.32
CA GLU A 710 34.83 34.28 18.30
C GLU A 710 34.17 34.35 16.93
N MET A 711 34.30 35.49 16.25
CA MET A 711 33.88 35.63 14.87
C MET A 711 35.04 35.30 13.94
N SER A 712 34.89 34.25 13.14
CA SER A 712 35.89 33.85 12.15
C SER A 712 35.65 34.49 10.79
N LYS A 713 34.42 34.91 10.50
CA LYS A 713 34.05 35.60 9.25
C LYS A 713 32.84 36.51 9.49
N VAL A 714 32.86 37.71 8.92
CA VAL A 714 31.70 38.63 8.94
C VAL A 714 31.41 39.08 7.51
N GLU A 715 30.15 38.98 7.10
CA GLU A 715 29.67 39.36 5.78
C GLU A 715 28.62 40.45 5.93
N ALA A 716 28.85 41.60 5.28
CA ALA A 716 27.90 42.71 5.26
C ALA A 716 26.62 42.34 4.49
N ALA A 717 25.53 43.06 4.78
CA ALA A 717 24.31 42.93 4.00
C ALA A 717 24.60 43.34 2.55
N ARG A 718 24.12 42.55 1.61
CA ARG A 718 24.30 42.80 0.18
C ARG A 718 23.17 42.19 -0.62
N VAL A 719 23.00 42.64 -1.84
CA VAL A 719 22.14 41.96 -2.81
C VAL A 719 22.74 40.57 -3.10
N LYS A 720 21.89 39.54 -3.09
CA LYS A 720 22.25 38.19 -3.54
C LYS A 720 22.61 38.25 -5.00
N THR A 721 23.66 37.55 -5.42
CA THR A 721 23.96 37.35 -6.84
C THR A 721 22.82 36.59 -7.53
N PHE A 722 22.75 36.64 -8.86
CA PHE A 722 21.75 35.88 -9.61
C PHE A 722 21.79 34.39 -9.26
N ALA A 723 22.98 33.79 -9.16
CA ALA A 723 23.14 32.38 -8.79
C ALA A 723 22.55 32.06 -7.40
N GLU A 724 22.77 32.93 -6.42
CA GLU A 724 22.24 32.78 -5.04
C GLU A 724 20.72 33.02 -4.96
N ALA A 725 20.16 33.78 -5.89
CA ALA A 725 18.74 34.13 -5.94
C ALA A 725 17.92 33.29 -6.93
N ARG A 726 18.57 32.46 -7.76
CA ARG A 726 17.96 31.85 -8.96
C ARG A 726 16.64 31.14 -8.70
N GLY A 727 16.54 30.34 -7.64
CA GLY A 727 15.28 29.65 -7.30
C GLY A 727 14.12 30.59 -6.98
N ALA A 728 14.38 31.66 -6.20
CA ALA A 728 13.38 32.68 -5.90
C ALA A 728 13.01 33.49 -7.15
N VAL A 729 14.01 33.81 -7.98
CA VAL A 729 13.84 34.50 -9.26
C VAL A 729 12.94 33.69 -10.19
N ILE A 730 13.17 32.39 -10.34
CA ILE A 730 12.36 31.50 -11.18
C ILE A 730 10.89 31.54 -10.74
N ASN A 731 10.63 31.39 -9.44
CA ASN A 731 9.25 31.42 -8.91
C ASN A 731 8.56 32.78 -9.15
N ASP A 732 9.26 33.88 -8.86
CA ASP A 732 8.72 35.23 -9.08
C ASP A 732 8.52 35.53 -10.58
N PHE A 733 9.42 35.04 -11.43
CA PHE A 733 9.34 35.18 -12.88
C PHE A 733 8.19 34.35 -13.46
N GLN A 734 7.98 33.13 -12.95
CA GLN A 734 6.82 32.29 -13.29
C GLN A 734 5.51 33.03 -13.03
N GLN A 735 5.36 33.63 -11.85
CA GLN A 735 4.16 34.43 -11.53
C GLN A 735 4.00 35.64 -12.44
N GLN A 736 5.10 36.27 -12.87
CA GLN A 736 5.05 37.37 -13.83
C GLN A 736 4.58 36.89 -15.21
N LEU A 737 5.15 35.79 -15.71
CA LEU A 737 4.75 35.19 -16.98
C LEU A 737 3.27 34.82 -16.98
N GLU A 738 2.78 34.21 -15.90
CA GLU A 738 1.37 33.85 -15.77
C GLU A 738 0.46 35.10 -15.78
N ARG A 739 0.83 36.16 -15.04
CA ARG A 739 0.08 37.43 -15.04
C ARG A 739 0.06 38.07 -16.42
N ASP A 740 1.20 38.13 -17.10
CA ASP A 740 1.32 38.74 -18.43
C ASP A 740 0.53 37.94 -19.47
N TRP A 741 0.58 36.62 -19.40
CA TRP A 741 -0.19 35.74 -20.26
C TRP A 741 -1.69 35.86 -20.00
N LEU A 742 -2.15 35.85 -18.75
CA LEU A 742 -3.56 36.08 -18.40
C LEU A 742 -4.06 37.46 -18.89
N ALA A 743 -3.24 38.50 -18.76
CA ALA A 743 -3.57 39.83 -19.28
C ALA A 743 -3.70 39.85 -20.81
N LYS A 744 -2.94 39.01 -21.52
CA LYS A 744 -3.11 38.79 -22.97
C LYS A 744 -4.42 38.04 -23.25
N LEU A 745 -4.68 36.93 -22.55
CA LEU A 745 -5.89 36.13 -22.74
C LEU A 745 -7.18 36.94 -22.48
N ARG A 746 -7.21 37.79 -21.45
CA ARG A 746 -8.36 38.68 -21.17
C ARG A 746 -8.61 39.75 -22.25
N ARG A 747 -7.60 40.09 -23.04
CA ARG A 747 -7.76 40.96 -24.22
C ARG A 747 -8.30 40.20 -25.42
N GLU A 748 -7.98 38.91 -25.52
CA GLU A 748 -8.44 38.03 -26.62
C GLU A 748 -9.85 37.47 -26.39
N PHE A 749 -10.19 37.15 -25.14
CA PHE A 749 -11.48 36.60 -24.75
C PHE A 749 -12.20 37.58 -23.81
N ALA A 750 -13.34 38.11 -24.25
CA ALA A 750 -14.14 39.01 -23.43
C ALA A 750 -14.71 38.26 -22.20
N VAL A 751 -14.34 38.69 -21.00
CA VAL A 751 -14.85 38.13 -19.73
C VAL A 751 -15.90 39.06 -19.15
N LYS A 752 -17.07 38.52 -18.80
CA LYS A 752 -18.11 39.22 -18.04
C LYS A 752 -18.51 38.40 -16.82
N ILE A 753 -18.36 38.98 -15.65
CA ILE A 753 -18.76 38.40 -14.37
C ILE A 753 -20.05 39.09 -13.92
N ASN A 754 -21.05 38.32 -13.53
CA ASN A 754 -22.32 38.83 -13.04
C ASN A 754 -22.26 39.02 -11.51
N GLU A 755 -21.88 40.22 -11.08
CA GLU A 755 -21.75 40.54 -9.65
C GLU A 755 -23.07 40.47 -8.88
N GLU A 756 -24.21 40.73 -9.52
CA GLU A 756 -25.52 40.63 -8.87
C GLU A 756 -25.81 39.18 -8.49
N GLU A 757 -25.45 38.24 -9.35
CA GLU A 757 -25.64 36.82 -9.09
C GLU A 757 -24.71 36.30 -7.99
N ILE A 758 -23.44 36.77 -7.96
CA ILE A 758 -22.52 36.48 -6.84
C ILE A 758 -23.12 36.96 -5.51
N LYS A 759 -23.67 38.18 -5.47
CA LYS A 759 -24.27 38.74 -4.25
C LYS A 759 -25.49 37.95 -3.76
N LYS A 760 -26.24 37.28 -4.65
CA LYS A 760 -27.36 36.42 -4.26
C LYS A 760 -26.93 35.16 -3.54
N LEU A 761 -25.76 34.60 -3.89
CA LEU A 761 -25.24 33.34 -3.34
C LEU A 761 -24.45 33.53 -2.04
N VAL A 762 -24.02 34.75 -1.75
CA VAL A 762 -23.31 35.12 -0.51
C VAL A 762 -24.27 35.39 0.65
N LYS A 763 -25.57 35.59 0.38
CA LYS A 763 -26.63 35.69 1.37
C LYS A 763 -27.12 34.30 1.76
#